data_AF-A0A7X8IL72-F1
#
_entry.id   AF-A0A7X8IL72-F1
#
_cell.length_a   1.000
_cell.length_b   1.000
_cell.length_c   1.000
_cell.angle_alpha   90.00
_cell.angle_beta   90.00
_cell.angle_gamma   90.00
#
_symmetry.space_group_name_H-M   'P 1'
#
loop_
_entity.id
_entity.type
_entity.pdbx_description
1 polymer ?
#
loop_
_entity_poly.entity_id
_entity_poly.type
_entity_poly.pdbx_seq_one_letter_code
_entity_poly.pdbx_strand_id
1 'polypeptide(L)'
;MKLATIIIFVLAVIILPAEMIQIGEGNLTNQGLPFDPNSHYSYSQQLYLSSEIGGLGLISSLSFQYYAASEVFYDRNNELQVWMGHHPEESFAEWVEQYQLTLCFDGILPISAFSGGIPGTGWMTVVLQTPFMYEGEGSLVIAVRENSPGRASNNDEFFCESTALPRGLTVLKVDPINPDELPDEGYHIRNSFPNLRLDIAITRYTPYQPSPEHDATDVSIETGFSFLSDAQSFDFWLGTHADSLEMVLSDVSHTQLYLNEPLQMLSNYYWQVVAHHDGNVYPSPVWHFVTEGEQLGPPRNLQAIAENNVVHLQWEAPLSGTVVEYLIYRNDQELATTPDVSYLDEDVVTGATYVYWVRARNHLGQLSAPSASVSVHIPYVDPLLILHQGFEDLPAFSDAIPGWMIYDLDNSPTWTWADVDFPHSGEACGWMTFASALTTPPLHSIPAHGGRQMLISPDALNPPDNNWLISPLIHLGTEPNVSFWARSATADYGLERLKVLVSEGSTDPQDFTALHSLPWLDIPASWTRYQYDLSAWQGQTIRIAWQAVSLDALALFLDDIKVRSQGGWVTGDNTHNPAPILHLTPNPSKGNFWINMGKAPFGLEIYDLRGRLLHRAKGITHFEGSSLRLASGVYLIRTLQNGKAHHGRLVIIK
;
A
#
# COMPACT_ATOMS: atom_id res chain seq x y z
N MET A 1 -39.77 -86.64 20.08
CA MET A 1 -39.16 -85.51 20.82
C MET A 1 -37.97 -84.97 20.04
N LYS A 2 -38.13 -83.81 19.41
CA LYS A 2 -37.02 -82.92 19.02
C LYS A 2 -37.50 -81.50 19.35
N LEU A 3 -36.73 -80.83 20.21
CA LEU A 3 -36.94 -79.47 20.69
C LEU A 3 -36.87 -78.49 19.52
N ALA A 4 -37.85 -77.59 19.43
CA ALA A 4 -37.79 -76.40 18.59
C ALA A 4 -37.26 -75.24 19.45
N THR A 5 -36.12 -74.66 19.04
CA THR A 5 -35.56 -73.46 19.65
C THR A 5 -36.19 -72.24 18.97
N ILE A 6 -36.94 -71.47 19.74
CA ILE A 6 -37.46 -70.15 19.33
C ILE A 6 -36.29 -69.16 19.41
N ILE A 7 -35.94 -68.56 18.27
CA ILE A 7 -34.99 -67.44 18.20
C ILE A 7 -35.82 -66.16 18.29
N ILE A 8 -35.65 -65.43 19.39
CA ILE A 8 -36.19 -64.08 19.58
C ILE A 8 -35.22 -63.11 18.88
N PHE A 9 -35.68 -62.44 17.83
CA PHE A 9 -35.00 -61.27 17.27
C PHE A 9 -35.20 -60.10 18.24
N VAL A 10 -34.14 -59.69 18.93
CA VAL A 10 -34.10 -58.41 19.64
C VAL A 10 -33.69 -57.36 18.61
N LEU A 11 -34.66 -56.57 18.12
CA LEU A 11 -34.39 -55.38 17.33
C LEU A 11 -33.72 -54.36 18.25
N ALA A 12 -32.42 -54.13 18.09
CA ALA A 12 -31.73 -53.04 18.78
C ALA A 12 -32.17 -51.73 18.12
N VAL A 13 -33.10 -51.01 18.76
CA VAL A 13 -33.45 -49.64 18.35
C VAL A 13 -32.23 -48.78 18.65
N ILE A 14 -31.52 -48.36 17.59
CA ILE A 14 -30.51 -47.31 17.69
C ILE A 14 -31.27 -46.04 18.06
N ILE A 15 -31.09 -45.57 19.30
CA ILE A 15 -31.66 -44.30 19.75
C ILE A 15 -30.77 -43.20 19.17
N LEU A 16 -31.17 -42.64 18.04
CA LEU A 16 -30.57 -41.41 17.51
C LEU A 16 -30.85 -40.26 18.48
N PRO A 17 -29.90 -39.33 18.70
CA PRO A 17 -30.16 -38.15 19.51
C PRO A 17 -31.24 -37.30 18.85
N ALA A 18 -32.24 -36.85 19.63
CA ALA A 18 -33.22 -35.89 19.14
C ALA A 18 -32.53 -34.54 18.88
N GLU A 19 -32.74 -33.98 17.69
CA GLU A 19 -32.38 -32.61 17.31
C GLU A 19 -33.63 -31.72 17.44
N MET A 20 -33.43 -30.47 17.87
CA MET A 20 -34.51 -29.47 17.87
C MET A 20 -34.46 -28.69 16.56
N ILE A 21 -35.51 -28.82 15.75
CA ILE A 21 -35.72 -27.99 14.55
C ILE A 21 -36.78 -26.93 14.84
N GLN A 22 -36.64 -25.74 14.25
CA GLN A 22 -37.62 -24.65 14.34
C GLN A 22 -38.15 -24.31 12.95
N ILE A 23 -39.47 -24.23 12.81
CA ILE A 23 -40.17 -23.90 11.58
C ILE A 23 -41.05 -22.67 11.84
N GLY A 24 -40.79 -21.59 11.10
CA GLY A 24 -41.45 -20.29 11.27
C GLY A 24 -40.80 -19.42 12.35
N GLU A 25 -40.73 -18.12 12.07
CA GLU A 25 -40.28 -17.07 13.01
C GLU A 25 -41.20 -15.84 13.01
N GLY A 26 -42.33 -15.94 12.30
CA GLY A 26 -43.28 -14.86 12.11
C GLY A 26 -43.92 -14.40 13.41
N ASN A 27 -44.46 -13.20 13.40
CA ASN A 27 -45.09 -12.57 14.57
C ASN A 27 -46.59 -12.31 14.36
N LEU A 28 -47.20 -13.00 13.38
CA LEU A 28 -48.61 -12.84 13.08
C LEU A 28 -49.44 -13.39 14.24
N THR A 29 -50.36 -12.58 14.75
CA THR A 29 -51.31 -12.95 15.81
C THR A 29 -52.74 -12.97 15.27
N ASN A 30 -53.72 -13.33 16.10
CA ASN A 30 -55.14 -13.40 15.79
C ASN A 30 -55.45 -14.41 14.66
N GLN A 31 -54.72 -15.53 14.66
CA GLN A 31 -54.91 -16.60 13.69
C GLN A 31 -55.79 -17.74 14.22
N GLY A 32 -55.92 -17.88 15.54
CA GLY A 32 -56.63 -19.02 16.16
C GLY A 32 -55.93 -20.36 15.87
N LEU A 33 -54.60 -20.33 15.75
CA LEU A 33 -53.71 -21.48 15.56
C LEU A 33 -52.60 -21.39 16.63
N PRO A 34 -52.12 -22.50 17.21
CA PRO A 34 -52.65 -23.85 17.08
C PRO A 34 -54.01 -24.00 17.78
N PHE A 35 -54.44 -23.00 18.54
CA PHE A 35 -55.80 -22.90 19.05
C PHE A 35 -56.08 -21.42 19.37
N ASP A 36 -57.33 -21.06 19.67
CA ASP A 36 -57.70 -19.69 20.05
C ASP A 36 -57.85 -19.57 21.57
N PRO A 37 -56.96 -18.84 22.27
CA PRO A 37 -57.01 -18.71 23.72
C PRO A 37 -58.27 -18.06 24.31
N ASN A 38 -59.04 -17.35 23.48
CA ASN A 38 -60.25 -16.63 23.86
C ASN A 38 -61.54 -17.33 23.37
N SER A 39 -61.42 -18.56 22.86
CA SER A 39 -62.56 -19.43 22.57
C SER A 39 -62.92 -20.29 23.79
N HIS A 40 -64.15 -20.84 23.82
CA HIS A 40 -64.50 -21.88 24.81
C HIS A 40 -63.92 -23.23 24.44
N TYR A 41 -63.95 -23.54 23.15
CA TYR A 41 -63.40 -24.75 22.57
C TYR A 41 -62.87 -24.38 21.19
N SER A 42 -61.72 -24.94 20.82
CA SER A 42 -61.20 -24.75 19.47
C SER A 42 -60.53 -26.02 18.95
N TYR A 43 -60.62 -26.20 17.65
CA TYR A 43 -59.96 -27.27 16.92
C TYR A 43 -59.29 -26.68 15.69
N SER A 44 -58.11 -27.16 15.38
CA SER A 44 -57.34 -26.68 14.25
C SER A 44 -56.50 -27.79 13.62
N GLN A 45 -56.07 -27.56 12.38
CA GLN A 45 -55.07 -28.38 11.69
C GLN A 45 -54.05 -27.45 11.03
N GLN A 46 -52.78 -27.89 11.00
CA GLN A 46 -51.66 -27.16 10.39
C GLN A 46 -50.77 -28.10 9.57
N LEU A 47 -50.21 -27.58 8.47
CA LEU A 47 -49.23 -28.29 7.65
C LEU A 47 -47.82 -27.74 7.85
N TYR A 48 -46.83 -28.63 7.97
CA TYR A 48 -45.39 -28.37 7.96
C TYR A 48 -44.72 -29.20 6.87
N LEU A 49 -43.93 -28.56 5.99
CA LEU A 49 -43.44 -29.20 4.76
C LEU A 49 -42.23 -30.10 5.03
N SER A 50 -42.05 -31.13 4.22
CA SER A 50 -40.86 -32.01 4.28
C SER A 50 -39.54 -31.23 4.14
N SER A 51 -39.53 -30.21 3.28
CA SER A 51 -38.39 -29.31 3.08
C SER A 51 -38.04 -28.47 4.31
N GLU A 52 -39.02 -28.19 5.18
CA GLU A 52 -38.83 -27.45 6.42
C GLU A 52 -38.38 -28.36 7.57
N ILE A 53 -38.78 -29.64 7.54
CA ILE A 53 -38.42 -30.64 8.56
C ILE A 53 -37.02 -31.21 8.32
N GLY A 54 -36.63 -31.38 7.04
CA GLY A 54 -35.27 -31.75 6.66
C GLY A 54 -34.92 -33.24 6.76
N GLY A 55 -35.91 -34.12 6.94
CA GLY A 55 -35.74 -35.57 6.85
C GLY A 55 -36.86 -36.36 7.56
N LEU A 56 -36.84 -37.69 7.39
CA LEU A 56 -37.70 -38.60 8.16
C LEU A 56 -37.16 -38.77 9.59
N GLY A 57 -38.03 -39.03 10.56
CA GLY A 57 -37.58 -39.17 11.93
C GLY A 57 -38.68 -39.32 12.96
N LEU A 58 -38.29 -39.74 14.16
CA LEU A 58 -39.21 -39.92 15.28
C LEU A 58 -39.35 -38.61 16.07
N ILE A 59 -40.53 -38.01 16.03
CA ILE A 59 -40.90 -36.82 16.79
C ILE A 59 -41.31 -37.22 18.20
N SER A 60 -40.68 -36.61 19.20
CA SER A 60 -40.90 -36.90 20.62
C SER A 60 -41.56 -35.76 21.39
N SER A 61 -41.41 -34.53 20.91
CA SER A 61 -42.04 -33.34 21.47
C SER A 61 -42.27 -32.31 20.37
N LEU A 62 -43.24 -31.43 20.61
CA LEU A 62 -43.45 -30.23 19.81
C LEU A 62 -43.65 -29.01 20.71
N SER A 63 -43.34 -27.82 20.22
CA SER A 63 -43.62 -26.58 20.93
C SER A 63 -44.20 -25.51 20.02
N PHE A 64 -45.15 -24.73 20.55
CA PHE A 64 -45.71 -23.57 19.87
C PHE A 64 -45.34 -22.28 20.59
N GLN A 65 -45.00 -21.23 19.83
CA GLN A 65 -44.61 -19.95 20.42
C GLN A 65 -45.83 -19.13 20.84
N TYR A 66 -45.92 -18.75 22.12
CA TYR A 66 -47.07 -18.05 22.69
C TYR A 66 -46.72 -16.67 23.25
N TYR A 67 -47.74 -15.82 23.31
CA TYR A 67 -47.80 -14.57 24.06
C TYR A 67 -49.04 -14.59 24.96
N ALA A 68 -48.82 -14.70 26.27
CA ALA A 68 -49.87 -14.65 27.29
C ALA A 68 -49.89 -13.27 27.95
N ALA A 69 -50.91 -12.48 27.67
CA ALA A 69 -51.19 -11.20 28.29
C ALA A 69 -51.93 -11.33 29.63
N SER A 70 -52.70 -12.40 29.83
CA SER A 70 -53.57 -12.59 30.99
C SER A 70 -53.05 -13.62 31.99
N GLU A 71 -53.29 -13.39 33.28
CA GLU A 71 -53.00 -14.36 34.34
C GLU A 71 -53.88 -15.61 34.26
N VAL A 72 -55.03 -15.53 33.56
CA VAL A 72 -55.98 -16.64 33.41
C VAL A 72 -55.70 -17.50 32.19
N PHE A 73 -54.69 -17.18 31.37
CA PHE A 73 -54.35 -17.93 30.15
C PHE A 73 -54.19 -19.43 30.43
N TYR A 74 -53.39 -19.79 31.44
CA TYR A 74 -53.13 -21.20 31.78
C TYR A 74 -54.39 -21.95 32.19
N ASP A 75 -55.17 -21.41 33.13
CA ASP A 75 -56.36 -22.07 33.69
C ASP A 75 -57.48 -22.26 32.65
N ARG A 76 -57.35 -21.64 31.48
CA ARG A 76 -58.33 -21.66 30.39
C ARG A 76 -57.80 -22.28 29.10
N ASN A 77 -56.54 -22.74 29.07
CA ASN A 77 -55.88 -23.24 27.86
C ASN A 77 -54.81 -24.31 28.18
N ASN A 78 -55.12 -25.26 29.07
CA ASN A 78 -54.16 -26.29 29.49
C ASN A 78 -54.60 -27.72 29.17
N GLU A 79 -55.84 -27.98 28.80
CA GLU A 79 -56.33 -29.30 28.41
C GLU A 79 -56.30 -29.47 26.89
N LEU A 80 -55.32 -30.23 26.38
CA LEU A 80 -55.09 -30.41 24.95
C LEU A 80 -55.23 -31.87 24.51
N GLN A 81 -55.69 -32.05 23.28
CA GLN A 81 -55.42 -33.23 22.49
C GLN A 81 -54.64 -32.83 21.24
N VAL A 82 -53.58 -33.58 20.93
CA VAL A 82 -52.74 -33.36 19.75
C VAL A 82 -52.67 -34.63 18.93
N TRP A 83 -53.01 -34.51 17.65
CA TRP A 83 -52.82 -35.57 16.67
C TRP A 83 -51.80 -35.18 15.63
N MET A 84 -51.11 -36.18 15.08
CA MET A 84 -50.16 -36.01 14.00
C MET A 84 -50.45 -37.01 12.87
N GLY A 85 -50.20 -36.61 11.63
CA GLY A 85 -50.41 -37.44 10.46
C GLY A 85 -49.61 -36.95 9.26
N HIS A 86 -49.75 -37.65 8.14
CA HIS A 86 -49.12 -37.27 6.87
C HIS A 86 -50.16 -36.73 5.91
N HIS A 87 -49.77 -35.77 5.09
CA HIS A 87 -50.60 -35.21 4.03
C HIS A 87 -49.80 -35.04 2.75
N PRO A 88 -50.30 -35.51 1.59
CA PRO A 88 -49.51 -35.49 0.36
C PRO A 88 -49.28 -34.08 -0.20
N GLU A 89 -50.17 -33.13 0.07
CA GLU A 89 -50.10 -31.78 -0.47
C GLU A 89 -49.47 -30.77 0.51
N GLU A 90 -49.06 -29.62 -0.02
CA GLU A 90 -48.47 -28.49 0.71
C GLU A 90 -49.51 -27.48 1.26
N SER A 91 -50.79 -27.74 1.03
CA SER A 91 -51.89 -26.85 1.41
C SER A 91 -53.17 -27.61 1.70
N PHE A 92 -54.04 -27.04 2.54
CA PHE A 92 -55.36 -27.58 2.81
C PHE A 92 -56.36 -27.20 1.73
N ALA A 93 -57.13 -28.19 1.28
CA ALA A 93 -58.40 -27.98 0.57
C ALA A 93 -59.61 -28.16 1.53
N GLU A 94 -59.48 -29.08 2.48
CA GLU A 94 -60.48 -29.47 3.47
C GLU A 94 -59.79 -30.09 4.70
N TRP A 95 -60.57 -30.49 5.71
CA TRP A 95 -60.05 -31.15 6.91
C TRP A 95 -59.46 -32.52 6.58
N VAL A 96 -58.33 -32.85 7.21
CA VAL A 96 -57.82 -34.22 7.24
C VAL A 96 -58.66 -35.04 8.20
N GLU A 97 -59.14 -36.19 7.74
CA GLU A 97 -60.06 -37.02 8.49
C GLU A 97 -59.39 -37.65 9.71
N GLN A 98 -60.13 -37.76 10.81
CA GLN A 98 -59.59 -38.16 12.11
C GLN A 98 -58.96 -39.56 12.11
N TYR A 99 -59.42 -40.47 11.24
CA TYR A 99 -58.86 -41.82 11.09
C TYR A 99 -57.49 -41.84 10.39
N GLN A 100 -57.10 -40.75 9.73
CA GLN A 100 -55.78 -40.57 9.10
C GLN A 100 -54.75 -39.99 10.08
N LEU A 101 -55.18 -39.60 11.28
CA LEU A 101 -54.36 -38.95 12.29
C LEU A 101 -54.13 -39.88 13.49
N THR A 102 -52.92 -39.83 14.05
CA THR A 102 -52.53 -40.57 15.25
C THR A 102 -52.64 -39.66 16.47
N LEU A 103 -53.34 -40.09 17.53
CA LEU A 103 -53.38 -39.35 18.80
C LEU A 103 -52.02 -39.46 19.50
N CYS A 104 -51.30 -38.34 19.59
CA CYS A 104 -49.95 -38.29 20.12
C CYS A 104 -49.89 -37.77 21.56
N PHE A 105 -50.87 -36.96 21.96
CA PHE A 105 -51.00 -36.44 23.31
C PHE A 105 -52.48 -36.24 23.68
N ASP A 106 -52.86 -36.65 24.89
CA ASP A 106 -54.17 -36.37 25.49
C ASP A 106 -53.99 -36.05 26.98
N GLY A 107 -54.30 -34.83 27.39
CA GLY A 107 -54.35 -34.46 28.80
C GLY A 107 -54.08 -32.99 29.11
N ILE A 108 -53.82 -32.73 30.40
CA ILE A 108 -53.55 -31.39 30.93
C ILE A 108 -52.05 -31.12 30.94
N LEU A 109 -51.63 -30.03 30.28
CA LEU A 109 -50.25 -29.55 30.31
C LEU A 109 -49.90 -28.98 31.68
N PRO A 110 -48.74 -29.32 32.26
CA PRO A 110 -48.26 -28.67 33.47
C PRO A 110 -47.83 -27.22 33.18
N ILE A 111 -47.91 -26.34 34.17
CA ILE A 111 -47.45 -24.93 34.05
C ILE A 111 -45.99 -24.83 33.59
N SER A 112 -45.16 -25.83 33.90
CA SER A 112 -43.76 -25.90 33.44
C SER A 112 -43.60 -26.09 31.93
N ALA A 113 -44.66 -26.44 31.20
CA ALA A 113 -44.67 -26.50 29.74
C ALA A 113 -44.51 -25.13 29.08
N PHE A 114 -44.71 -24.03 29.83
CA PHE A 114 -44.67 -22.66 29.34
C PHE A 114 -43.37 -21.98 29.73
N SER A 115 -42.40 -21.97 28.82
CA SER A 115 -41.01 -21.58 29.13
C SER A 115 -40.82 -20.12 29.55
N GLY A 116 -41.76 -19.24 29.18
CA GLY A 116 -41.71 -17.80 29.41
C GLY A 116 -42.47 -17.32 30.65
N GLY A 117 -43.10 -18.24 31.39
CA GLY A 117 -44.05 -17.89 32.45
C GLY A 117 -45.37 -17.34 31.91
N ILE A 118 -46.32 -17.12 32.81
CA ILE A 118 -47.66 -16.60 32.52
C ILE A 118 -48.02 -15.55 33.59
N PRO A 119 -48.32 -14.29 33.22
CA PRO A 119 -48.24 -13.73 31.86
C PRO A 119 -46.78 -13.66 31.38
N GLY A 120 -46.57 -13.73 30.07
CA GLY A 120 -45.23 -13.82 29.50
C GLY A 120 -45.22 -14.26 28.05
N THR A 121 -44.01 -14.47 27.52
CA THR A 121 -43.79 -14.89 26.13
C THR A 121 -42.78 -16.01 26.12
N GLY A 122 -43.08 -17.10 25.42
CA GLY A 122 -42.21 -18.27 25.41
C GLY A 122 -42.70 -19.35 24.47
N TRP A 123 -42.30 -20.57 24.76
CA TRP A 123 -42.71 -21.77 24.04
C TRP A 123 -43.58 -22.64 24.95
N MET A 124 -44.71 -23.10 24.42
CA MET A 124 -45.60 -24.08 25.03
C MET A 124 -45.21 -25.45 24.50
N THR A 125 -44.56 -26.26 25.33
CA THR A 125 -44.05 -27.58 24.94
C THR A 125 -45.03 -28.70 25.29
N VAL A 126 -45.35 -29.52 24.30
CA VAL A 126 -46.12 -30.75 24.42
C VAL A 126 -45.16 -31.93 24.24
N VAL A 127 -44.89 -32.65 25.33
CA VAL A 127 -44.16 -33.93 25.27
C VAL A 127 -45.14 -35.01 24.85
N LEU A 128 -44.89 -35.68 23.72
CA LEU A 128 -45.82 -36.65 23.16
C LEU A 128 -45.83 -37.91 24.03
N GLN A 129 -47.03 -38.39 24.37
CA GLN A 129 -47.22 -39.67 25.04
C GLN A 129 -46.98 -40.83 24.06
N THR A 130 -47.36 -40.62 22.80
CA THR A 130 -47.06 -41.50 21.67
C THR A 130 -46.20 -40.73 20.67
N PRO A 131 -44.87 -40.95 20.65
CA PRO A 131 -43.99 -40.38 19.64
C PRO A 131 -44.47 -40.69 18.22
N PHE A 132 -44.30 -39.75 17.30
CA PHE A 132 -44.82 -39.86 15.93
C PHE A 132 -43.67 -40.06 14.94
N MET A 133 -43.76 -41.10 14.10
CA MET A 133 -42.78 -41.34 13.04
C MET A 133 -43.18 -40.54 11.79
N TYR A 134 -42.45 -39.47 11.50
CA TYR A 134 -42.58 -38.75 10.24
C TYR A 134 -41.74 -39.45 9.17
N GLU A 135 -42.34 -39.70 8.00
CA GLU A 135 -41.76 -40.58 6.96
C GLU A 135 -40.89 -39.81 5.96
N GLY A 136 -40.81 -38.47 6.09
CA GLY A 136 -40.01 -37.63 5.19
C GLY A 136 -40.66 -37.32 3.85
N GLU A 137 -41.81 -37.95 3.55
CA GLU A 137 -42.62 -37.68 2.36
C GLU A 137 -43.87 -36.87 2.72
N GLY A 138 -44.25 -35.94 1.83
CA GLY A 138 -45.41 -35.05 2.03
C GLY A 138 -45.26 -34.09 3.22
N SER A 139 -46.33 -33.41 3.58
CA SER A 139 -46.41 -32.52 4.73
C SER A 139 -46.75 -33.29 6.01
N LEU A 140 -46.19 -32.85 7.14
CA LEU A 140 -46.65 -33.22 8.47
C LEU A 140 -47.92 -32.41 8.80
N VAL A 141 -49.01 -33.12 9.12
CA VAL A 141 -50.23 -32.53 9.69
C VAL A 141 -50.11 -32.56 11.20
N ILE A 142 -50.37 -31.43 11.84
CA ILE A 142 -50.59 -31.36 13.28
C ILE A 142 -52.00 -30.86 13.52
N ALA A 143 -52.81 -31.64 14.23
CA ALA A 143 -54.14 -31.23 14.65
C ALA A 143 -54.14 -30.98 16.15
N VAL A 144 -54.74 -29.86 16.57
CA VAL A 144 -54.77 -29.48 17.98
C VAL A 144 -56.20 -29.15 18.38
N ARG A 145 -56.66 -29.79 19.45
CA ARG A 145 -57.90 -29.47 20.15
C ARG A 145 -57.57 -28.91 21.51
N GLU A 146 -58.14 -27.75 21.82
CA GLU A 146 -58.16 -27.16 23.15
C GLU A 146 -59.55 -27.41 23.77
N ASN A 147 -59.58 -27.98 24.98
CA ASN A 147 -60.79 -28.45 25.64
C ASN A 147 -61.06 -27.83 27.03
N SER A 148 -60.29 -26.83 27.44
CA SER A 148 -60.43 -26.21 28.76
C SER A 148 -61.72 -25.38 28.85
N PRO A 149 -62.50 -25.48 29.94
CA PRO A 149 -63.72 -24.68 30.06
C PRO A 149 -63.42 -23.20 30.36
N GLY A 150 -64.02 -22.31 29.57
CA GLY A 150 -63.99 -20.86 29.78
C GLY A 150 -63.25 -20.14 28.67
N ARG A 151 -62.85 -18.89 28.88
CA ARG A 151 -62.09 -18.11 27.89
C ARG A 151 -60.99 -17.35 28.63
N ALA A 152 -59.83 -17.20 28.01
CA ALA A 152 -58.81 -16.27 28.48
C ALA A 152 -59.06 -14.86 27.90
N SER A 153 -57.99 -14.13 27.58
CA SER A 153 -58.06 -12.79 27.01
C SER A 153 -57.94 -12.83 25.49
N ASN A 154 -58.59 -11.89 24.82
CA ASN A 154 -58.42 -11.66 23.37
C ASN A 154 -57.03 -11.07 23.00
N ASN A 155 -56.20 -10.78 24.00
CA ASN A 155 -54.80 -10.40 23.80
C ASN A 155 -53.84 -11.57 24.00
N ASP A 156 -54.34 -12.74 24.41
CA ASP A 156 -53.56 -13.96 24.51
C ASP A 156 -53.50 -14.62 23.13
N GLU A 157 -52.30 -14.88 22.63
CA GLU A 157 -52.08 -15.22 21.22
C GLU A 157 -50.93 -16.23 21.04
N PHE A 158 -50.90 -16.88 19.88
CA PHE A 158 -49.73 -17.62 19.40
C PHE A 158 -49.17 -16.93 18.17
N PHE A 159 -47.85 -16.94 18.05
CA PHE A 159 -47.17 -16.36 16.91
C PHE A 159 -47.19 -17.33 15.73
N CYS A 160 -47.56 -16.81 14.57
CA CYS A 160 -47.65 -17.55 13.33
C CYS A 160 -46.75 -16.93 12.24
N GLU A 161 -46.31 -17.79 11.33
CA GLU A 161 -45.65 -17.45 10.07
C GLU A 161 -46.72 -17.28 8.97
N SER A 162 -46.58 -16.28 8.10
CA SER A 162 -47.49 -16.08 6.98
C SER A 162 -47.04 -16.88 5.76
N THR A 163 -47.99 -17.43 5.01
CA THR A 163 -47.70 -18.26 3.84
C THR A 163 -48.52 -17.82 2.63
N ALA A 164 -48.04 -18.14 1.43
CA ALA A 164 -48.79 -17.91 0.19
C ALA A 164 -49.96 -18.89 0.02
N LEU A 165 -49.81 -20.11 0.55
CA LEU A 165 -50.78 -21.20 0.48
C LEU A 165 -51.55 -21.35 1.80
N PRO A 166 -52.80 -21.87 1.77
CA PRO A 166 -53.57 -22.15 2.97
C PRO A 166 -52.97 -23.33 3.73
N ARG A 167 -52.35 -23.06 4.89
CA ARG A 167 -51.62 -24.04 5.71
C ARG A 167 -52.17 -24.20 7.13
N GLY A 168 -53.28 -23.53 7.45
CA GLY A 168 -54.00 -23.72 8.69
C GLY A 168 -55.52 -23.76 8.47
N LEU A 169 -56.20 -24.61 9.22
CA LEU A 169 -57.66 -24.65 9.37
C LEU A 169 -58.00 -24.45 10.84
N THR A 170 -59.06 -23.70 11.16
CA THR A 170 -59.51 -23.51 12.55
C THR A 170 -61.02 -23.39 12.66
N VAL A 171 -61.60 -23.98 13.70
CA VAL A 171 -63.01 -23.87 14.06
C VAL A 171 -63.13 -23.59 15.55
N LEU A 172 -64.00 -22.62 15.88
CA LEU A 172 -64.24 -22.14 17.24
C LEU A 172 -65.70 -22.45 17.61
N LYS A 173 -65.93 -23.00 18.80
CA LYS A 173 -67.29 -23.31 19.29
C LYS A 173 -67.49 -22.87 20.74
N VAL A 174 -68.76 -22.70 21.11
CA VAL A 174 -69.21 -22.49 22.50
C VAL A 174 -69.40 -23.83 23.21
N ASP A 175 -69.74 -24.89 22.46
CA ASP A 175 -69.88 -26.26 22.94
C ASP A 175 -68.63 -27.10 22.58
N PRO A 176 -68.32 -28.17 23.33
CA PRO A 176 -67.20 -29.07 23.03
C PRO A 176 -67.21 -29.56 21.58
N ILE A 177 -66.04 -29.52 20.93
CA ILE A 177 -65.87 -29.99 19.55
C ILE A 177 -65.61 -31.49 19.54
N ASN A 178 -66.35 -32.22 18.70
CA ASN A 178 -66.05 -33.60 18.36
C ASN A 178 -65.15 -33.65 17.12
N PRO A 179 -63.88 -34.08 17.22
CA PRO A 179 -62.98 -34.19 16.06
C PRO A 179 -63.44 -35.17 14.97
N ASP A 180 -64.32 -36.13 15.31
CA ASP A 180 -64.91 -37.07 14.33
C ASP A 180 -66.08 -36.46 13.53
N GLU A 181 -66.55 -35.26 13.90
CA GLU A 181 -67.72 -34.59 13.30
C GLU A 181 -67.42 -33.09 13.06
N LEU A 182 -66.37 -32.82 12.29
CA LEU A 182 -66.00 -31.46 11.90
C LEU A 182 -66.97 -30.89 10.86
N PRO A 183 -67.24 -29.57 10.89
CA PRO A 183 -68.23 -28.99 9.99
C PRO A 183 -67.67 -28.78 8.57
N ASP A 184 -68.50 -29.06 7.56
CA ASP A 184 -68.20 -28.82 6.14
C ASP A 184 -68.14 -27.32 5.78
N GLU A 185 -68.77 -26.45 6.59
CA GLU A 185 -68.79 -25.00 6.42
C GLU A 185 -68.63 -24.27 7.76
N GLY A 186 -68.22 -23.00 7.75
CA GLY A 186 -68.13 -22.17 8.97
C GLY A 186 -66.85 -22.35 9.79
N TYR A 187 -65.82 -23.01 9.22
CA TYR A 187 -64.44 -22.94 9.70
C TYR A 187 -63.66 -21.84 8.96
N HIS A 188 -62.48 -21.50 9.46
CA HIS A 188 -61.59 -20.51 8.88
C HIS A 188 -60.36 -21.16 8.26
N ILE A 189 -60.08 -20.80 7.00
CA ILE A 189 -58.83 -21.09 6.32
C ILE A 189 -57.82 -19.99 6.65
N ARG A 190 -56.59 -20.40 6.96
CA ARG A 190 -55.47 -19.53 7.31
C ARG A 190 -54.31 -19.74 6.35
N ASN A 191 -53.87 -18.64 5.75
CA ASN A 191 -52.63 -18.57 4.99
C ASN A 191 -51.45 -18.32 5.95
N SER A 192 -51.37 -19.17 6.97
CA SER A 192 -50.38 -19.12 8.04
C SER A 192 -50.34 -20.43 8.79
N PHE A 193 -49.25 -20.67 9.52
CA PHE A 193 -49.12 -21.74 10.50
C PHE A 193 -48.41 -21.22 11.77
N PRO A 194 -48.63 -21.79 12.96
CA PRO A 194 -47.92 -21.42 14.19
C PRO A 194 -46.43 -21.72 14.11
N ASN A 195 -45.61 -20.83 14.65
CA ASN A 195 -44.19 -21.11 14.82
C ASN A 195 -44.04 -22.39 15.68
N LEU A 196 -43.27 -23.33 15.15
CA LEU A 196 -43.16 -24.69 15.66
C LEU A 196 -41.71 -24.99 16.01
N ARG A 197 -41.50 -25.69 17.12
CA ARG A 197 -40.29 -26.47 17.35
C ARG A 197 -40.64 -27.94 17.41
N LEU A 198 -39.80 -28.80 16.84
CA LEU A 198 -39.92 -30.25 16.94
C LEU A 198 -38.63 -30.82 17.54
N ASP A 199 -38.75 -31.64 18.58
CA ASP A 199 -37.68 -32.52 19.01
C ASP A 199 -37.80 -33.84 18.23
N ILE A 200 -37.01 -33.96 17.16
CA ILE A 200 -37.06 -35.06 16.19
C ILE A 200 -35.71 -35.76 16.08
N ALA A 201 -35.73 -37.09 16.18
CA ALA A 201 -34.59 -37.94 15.86
C ALA A 201 -34.55 -38.19 14.34
N ILE A 202 -33.96 -37.26 13.58
CA ILE A 202 -33.90 -37.31 12.11
C ILE A 202 -32.90 -38.38 11.66
N THR A 203 -33.26 -39.14 10.63
CA THR A 203 -32.36 -40.00 9.87
C THR A 203 -32.11 -39.41 8.48
N ARG A 204 -30.85 -39.24 8.08
CA ARG A 204 -30.45 -38.64 6.80
C ARG A 204 -29.58 -39.60 6.00
N TYR A 205 -30.19 -40.34 5.08
CA TYR A 205 -29.45 -41.26 4.19
C TYR A 205 -28.74 -40.54 3.04
N THR A 206 -29.36 -39.51 2.46
CA THR A 206 -28.73 -38.71 1.40
C THR A 206 -27.50 -37.99 1.95
N PRO A 207 -26.31 -38.15 1.34
CA PRO A 207 -25.10 -37.46 1.80
C PRO A 207 -25.27 -35.93 1.79
N TYR A 208 -24.84 -35.29 2.88
CA TYR A 208 -24.95 -33.84 3.07
C TYR A 208 -23.71 -33.29 3.79
N GLN A 209 -23.60 -31.96 3.87
CA GLN A 209 -22.41 -31.25 4.41
C GLN A 209 -21.08 -31.74 3.79
N PRO A 210 -20.91 -31.55 2.47
CA PRO A 210 -19.70 -31.94 1.78
C PRO A 210 -18.49 -31.15 2.26
N SER A 211 -17.33 -31.79 2.29
CA SER A 211 -16.01 -31.17 2.35
C SER A 211 -15.13 -31.84 1.29
N PRO A 212 -14.52 -31.13 0.32
CA PRO A 212 -14.63 -29.69 0.10
C PRO A 212 -16.08 -29.23 -0.11
N GLU A 213 -16.41 -28.05 0.42
CA GLU A 213 -17.76 -27.49 0.29
C GLU A 213 -18.09 -27.22 -1.19
N HIS A 214 -19.38 -27.20 -1.52
CA HIS A 214 -19.83 -26.76 -2.85
C HIS A 214 -19.37 -25.31 -3.09
N ASP A 215 -18.90 -25.01 -4.31
CA ASP A 215 -18.32 -23.72 -4.71
C ASP A 215 -16.98 -23.36 -4.01
N ALA A 216 -16.36 -24.27 -3.27
CA ALA A 216 -15.08 -23.97 -2.61
C ALA A 216 -13.98 -23.66 -3.64
N THR A 217 -13.15 -22.65 -3.35
CA THR A 217 -11.97 -22.28 -4.14
C THR A 217 -10.69 -22.44 -3.31
N ASP A 218 -9.53 -22.46 -3.98
CA ASP A 218 -8.22 -22.63 -3.33
C ASP A 218 -8.13 -23.90 -2.48
N VAL A 219 -8.82 -24.96 -2.90
CA VAL A 219 -8.80 -26.25 -2.22
C VAL A 219 -7.47 -26.95 -2.48
N SER A 220 -6.84 -27.48 -1.44
CA SER A 220 -5.54 -28.14 -1.61
C SER A 220 -5.60 -29.30 -2.59
N ILE A 221 -4.55 -29.47 -3.40
CA ILE A 221 -4.44 -30.60 -4.32
C ILE A 221 -4.33 -31.96 -3.61
N GLU A 222 -4.04 -31.96 -2.30
CA GLU A 222 -4.01 -33.16 -1.45
C GLU A 222 -5.28 -33.29 -0.58
N THR A 223 -6.37 -32.58 -0.92
CA THR A 223 -7.60 -32.61 -0.12
C THR A 223 -8.17 -34.02 0.03
N GLY A 224 -8.61 -34.33 1.24
CA GLY A 224 -9.57 -35.40 1.48
C GLY A 224 -10.99 -34.95 1.14
N PHE A 225 -11.90 -35.91 1.09
CA PHE A 225 -13.33 -35.69 0.90
C PHE A 225 -14.08 -36.20 2.12
N SER A 226 -15.12 -35.51 2.57
CA SER A 226 -16.00 -36.01 3.62
C SER A 226 -17.42 -35.48 3.50
N PHE A 227 -18.34 -36.19 4.17
CA PHE A 227 -19.76 -35.88 4.20
C PHE A 227 -20.38 -36.52 5.45
N LEU A 228 -21.66 -36.20 5.72
CA LEU A 228 -22.48 -36.87 6.72
C LEU A 228 -23.58 -37.69 6.04
N SER A 229 -23.88 -38.86 6.61
CA SER A 229 -25.00 -39.73 6.21
C SER A 229 -25.16 -40.87 7.23
N ASP A 230 -26.41 -41.29 7.46
CA ASP A 230 -26.77 -42.46 8.27
C ASP A 230 -26.87 -43.76 7.43
N ALA A 231 -26.51 -43.71 6.15
CA ALA A 231 -26.53 -44.88 5.27
C ALA A 231 -25.39 -45.87 5.58
N GLN A 232 -25.48 -47.09 5.04
CA GLN A 232 -24.60 -48.20 5.39
C GLN A 232 -23.31 -48.21 4.55
N SER A 233 -23.42 -47.91 3.25
CA SER A 233 -22.27 -47.84 2.36
C SER A 233 -22.43 -46.78 1.28
N PHE A 234 -21.32 -46.44 0.62
CA PHE A 234 -21.22 -45.30 -0.28
C PHE A 234 -20.41 -45.66 -1.52
N ASP A 235 -20.84 -45.15 -2.68
CA ASP A 235 -20.00 -45.03 -3.88
C ASP A 235 -19.59 -43.57 -4.06
N PHE A 236 -18.32 -43.34 -4.37
CA PHE A 236 -17.76 -42.00 -4.56
C PHE A 236 -17.35 -41.80 -6.01
N TRP A 237 -17.82 -40.69 -6.58
CA TRP A 237 -17.63 -40.32 -7.97
C TRP A 237 -16.94 -38.96 -8.04
N LEU A 238 -15.96 -38.83 -8.94
CA LEU A 238 -15.18 -37.60 -9.15
C LEU A 238 -14.91 -37.41 -10.65
N GLY A 239 -14.92 -36.17 -11.12
CA GLY A 239 -14.59 -35.83 -12.50
C GLY A 239 -14.27 -34.35 -12.64
N THR A 240 -13.90 -33.92 -13.86
CA THR A 240 -13.63 -32.51 -14.18
C THR A 240 -14.82 -31.82 -14.85
N HIS A 241 -15.93 -32.54 -15.04
CA HIS A 241 -17.18 -32.04 -15.62
C HIS A 241 -18.37 -32.66 -14.87
N ALA A 242 -19.42 -31.88 -14.62
CA ALA A 242 -20.60 -32.32 -13.86
C ALA A 242 -21.32 -33.54 -14.49
N ASP A 243 -21.33 -33.62 -15.83
CA ASP A 243 -22.05 -34.66 -16.58
C ASP A 243 -21.20 -35.92 -16.85
N SER A 244 -19.95 -35.95 -16.39
CA SER A 244 -18.99 -37.02 -16.70
C SER A 244 -18.13 -37.36 -15.47
N LEU A 245 -18.77 -37.88 -14.44
CA LEU A 245 -18.10 -38.39 -13.25
C LEU A 245 -17.64 -39.85 -13.43
N GLU A 246 -16.48 -40.17 -12.87
CA GLU A 246 -15.97 -41.54 -12.81
C GLU A 246 -16.00 -42.05 -11.37
N MET A 247 -16.36 -43.32 -11.18
CA MET A 247 -16.37 -43.94 -9.86
C MET A 247 -14.94 -44.17 -9.39
N VAL A 248 -14.60 -43.58 -8.25
CA VAL A 248 -13.27 -43.68 -7.63
C VAL A 248 -13.25 -44.75 -6.54
N LEU A 249 -14.30 -44.80 -5.71
CA LEU A 249 -14.47 -45.80 -4.65
C LEU A 249 -15.88 -46.37 -4.73
N SER A 250 -16.03 -47.63 -4.31
CA SER A 250 -17.32 -48.31 -4.25
C SER A 250 -17.47 -49.08 -2.95
N ASP A 251 -18.71 -49.16 -2.47
CA ASP A 251 -19.11 -49.90 -1.27
C ASP A 251 -18.26 -49.61 -0.03
N VAL A 252 -17.90 -48.34 0.20
CA VAL A 252 -17.15 -47.92 1.39
C VAL A 252 -18.09 -47.66 2.56
N SER A 253 -17.69 -48.04 3.77
CA SER A 253 -18.52 -47.91 4.99
C SER A 253 -18.13 -46.73 5.89
N HIS A 254 -17.41 -45.75 5.34
CA HIS A 254 -16.89 -44.59 6.07
C HIS A 254 -17.11 -43.32 5.24
N THR A 255 -17.21 -42.19 5.92
CA THR A 255 -17.55 -40.91 5.27
C THR A 255 -16.36 -39.97 5.10
N GLN A 256 -15.13 -40.47 5.29
CA GLN A 256 -13.88 -39.75 5.03
C GLN A 256 -13.09 -40.48 3.96
N LEU A 257 -12.98 -39.88 2.79
CA LEU A 257 -12.41 -40.47 1.59
C LEU A 257 -11.13 -39.75 1.19
N TYR A 258 -10.18 -40.47 0.62
CA TYR A 258 -8.91 -39.93 0.18
C TYR A 258 -8.58 -40.43 -1.22
N LEU A 259 -7.92 -39.57 -2.00
CA LEU A 259 -7.38 -39.95 -3.30
C LEU A 259 -5.98 -40.54 -3.13
N ASN A 260 -5.61 -41.42 -4.06
CA ASN A 260 -4.27 -42.02 -4.07
C ASN A 260 -3.24 -41.12 -4.76
N GLU A 261 -3.69 -40.15 -5.55
CA GLU A 261 -2.85 -39.21 -6.29
C GLU A 261 -3.38 -37.79 -6.07
N PRO A 262 -2.49 -36.76 -6.03
CA PRO A 262 -2.90 -35.37 -5.93
C PRO A 262 -3.74 -34.93 -7.13
N LEU A 263 -4.63 -33.97 -6.89
CA LEU A 263 -5.41 -33.30 -7.93
C LEU A 263 -4.55 -32.36 -8.78
N GLN A 264 -5.06 -31.99 -9.95
CA GLN A 264 -4.42 -30.97 -10.78
C GLN A 264 -4.66 -29.57 -10.20
N MET A 265 -3.65 -28.70 -10.29
CA MET A 265 -3.76 -27.29 -9.88
C MET A 265 -4.74 -26.50 -10.76
N LEU A 266 -5.37 -25.46 -10.21
CA LEU A 266 -6.31 -24.57 -10.91
C LEU A 266 -7.38 -25.28 -11.76
N SER A 267 -7.86 -26.42 -11.27
CA SER A 267 -8.77 -27.28 -12.00
C SER A 267 -10.11 -27.33 -11.30
N ASN A 268 -11.18 -27.29 -12.09
CA ASN A 268 -12.54 -27.51 -11.60
C ASN A 268 -12.76 -29.01 -11.44
N TYR A 269 -13.20 -29.42 -10.25
CA TYR A 269 -13.60 -30.79 -9.96
C TYR A 269 -15.04 -30.84 -9.51
N TYR A 270 -15.73 -31.88 -9.94
CA TYR A 270 -17.11 -32.20 -9.60
C TYR A 270 -17.14 -33.57 -8.94
N TRP A 271 -17.93 -33.73 -7.90
CA TRP A 271 -18.00 -34.98 -7.16
C TRP A 271 -19.39 -35.26 -6.61
N GLN A 272 -19.69 -36.54 -6.46
CA GLN A 272 -20.97 -37.03 -5.96
C GLN A 272 -20.76 -38.26 -5.08
N VAL A 273 -21.60 -38.41 -4.07
CA VAL A 273 -21.66 -39.62 -3.26
C VAL A 273 -23.04 -40.25 -3.42
N VAL A 274 -23.06 -41.54 -3.75
CA VAL A 274 -24.29 -42.33 -3.80
C VAL A 274 -24.33 -43.22 -2.57
N ALA A 275 -25.25 -42.93 -1.66
CA ALA A 275 -25.42 -43.71 -0.43
C ALA A 275 -26.36 -44.90 -0.65
N HIS A 276 -26.10 -46.00 0.04
CA HIS A 276 -26.87 -47.24 0.00
C HIS A 276 -27.36 -47.61 1.40
N HIS A 277 -28.66 -47.87 1.53
CA HIS A 277 -29.27 -48.35 2.78
C HIS A 277 -30.42 -49.30 2.47
N ASP A 278 -30.37 -50.52 3.01
CA ASP A 278 -31.40 -51.57 2.85
C ASP A 278 -31.82 -51.83 1.39
N GLY A 279 -30.87 -51.72 0.45
CA GLY A 279 -31.09 -51.92 -0.98
C GLY A 279 -31.63 -50.71 -1.75
N ASN A 280 -31.88 -49.59 -1.07
CA ASN A 280 -32.24 -48.31 -1.68
C ASN A 280 -31.01 -47.42 -1.88
N VAL A 281 -31.10 -46.51 -2.86
CA VAL A 281 -30.03 -45.57 -3.22
C VAL A 281 -30.45 -44.13 -2.95
N TYR A 282 -29.53 -43.34 -2.39
CA TYR A 282 -29.74 -41.94 -2.02
C TYR A 282 -28.58 -41.10 -2.56
N PRO A 283 -28.67 -40.61 -3.81
CA PRO A 283 -27.62 -39.81 -4.42
C PRO A 283 -27.58 -38.40 -3.82
N SER A 284 -26.38 -37.91 -3.52
CA SER A 284 -26.16 -36.50 -3.19
C SER A 284 -26.36 -35.61 -4.43
N PRO A 285 -26.50 -34.28 -4.25
CA PRO A 285 -26.20 -33.34 -5.32
C PRO A 285 -24.80 -33.53 -5.88
N VAL A 286 -24.56 -33.08 -7.10
CA VAL A 286 -23.19 -32.95 -7.64
C VAL A 286 -22.56 -31.70 -7.04
N TRP A 287 -21.57 -31.89 -6.19
CA TRP A 287 -20.79 -30.80 -5.61
C TRP A 287 -19.61 -30.45 -6.50
N HIS A 288 -19.07 -29.24 -6.36
CA HIS A 288 -17.91 -28.83 -7.15
C HIS A 288 -17.02 -27.89 -6.36
N PHE A 289 -15.75 -27.85 -6.73
CA PHE A 289 -14.73 -26.98 -6.14
C PHE A 289 -13.61 -26.70 -7.15
N VAL A 290 -12.78 -25.71 -6.84
CA VAL A 290 -11.58 -25.33 -7.60
C VAL A 290 -10.35 -25.55 -6.75
N THR A 291 -9.38 -26.29 -7.28
CA THR A 291 -8.11 -26.52 -6.61
C THR A 291 -7.22 -25.28 -6.60
N GLU A 292 -6.34 -25.20 -5.60
CA GLU A 292 -5.29 -24.19 -5.51
C GLU A 292 -4.35 -24.22 -6.73
N GLY A 293 -3.72 -23.09 -7.01
CA GLY A 293 -2.69 -22.99 -8.04
C GLY A 293 -1.27 -23.13 -7.51
N GLU A 294 -0.28 -22.90 -8.38
CA GLU A 294 1.12 -22.90 -7.96
C GLU A 294 1.42 -21.67 -7.10
N GLN A 295 2.14 -21.85 -5.99
CA GLN A 295 2.57 -20.74 -5.15
C GLN A 295 3.68 -19.93 -5.84
N LEU A 296 3.33 -18.77 -6.40
CA LEU A 296 4.26 -17.88 -7.10
C LEU A 296 4.61 -16.63 -6.27
N GLY A 297 5.86 -16.53 -5.81
CA GLY A 297 6.35 -15.39 -5.03
C GLY A 297 6.56 -14.13 -5.88
N PRO A 298 6.69 -12.94 -5.26
CA PRO A 298 6.99 -11.71 -5.98
C PRO A 298 8.47 -11.67 -6.44
N PRO A 299 8.79 -10.97 -7.55
CA PRO A 299 10.16 -10.57 -7.86
C PRO A 299 10.76 -9.73 -6.73
N ARG A 300 12.07 -9.83 -6.53
CA ARG A 300 12.75 -9.27 -5.36
C ARG A 300 13.86 -8.30 -5.77
N ASN A 301 14.30 -7.46 -4.84
CA ASN A 301 15.47 -6.59 -5.02
C ASN A 301 15.43 -5.75 -6.31
N LEU A 302 14.26 -5.22 -6.68
CA LEU A 302 14.12 -4.34 -7.83
C LEU A 302 14.95 -3.06 -7.61
N GLN A 303 15.82 -2.76 -8.58
CA GLN A 303 16.64 -1.57 -8.65
C GLN A 303 16.40 -0.85 -9.97
N ALA A 304 16.50 0.48 -9.94
CA ALA A 304 16.42 1.34 -11.10
C ALA A 304 17.60 2.33 -11.07
N ILE A 305 18.38 2.37 -12.15
CA ILE A 305 19.53 3.26 -12.29
C ILE A 305 19.33 4.10 -13.55
N ALA A 306 19.35 5.43 -13.41
CA ALA A 306 19.29 6.35 -14.54
C ALA A 306 20.70 6.71 -15.03
N GLU A 307 20.99 6.43 -16.29
CA GLU A 307 22.24 6.76 -16.96
C GLU A 307 21.93 7.21 -18.38
N ASN A 308 22.59 8.25 -18.90
CA ASN A 308 22.47 8.67 -20.31
C ASN A 308 21.02 8.83 -20.84
N ASN A 309 20.09 9.33 -20.02
CA ASN A 309 18.65 9.45 -20.34
C ASN A 309 17.94 8.12 -20.64
N VAL A 310 18.41 7.02 -20.05
CA VAL A 310 17.72 5.74 -20.02
C VAL A 310 17.64 5.23 -18.58
N VAL A 311 16.73 4.30 -18.29
CA VAL A 311 16.65 3.63 -16.98
C VAL A 311 16.93 2.14 -17.11
N HIS A 312 17.99 1.69 -16.45
CA HIS A 312 18.31 0.27 -16.31
C HIS A 312 17.58 -0.30 -15.10
N LEU A 313 16.69 -1.26 -15.33
CA LEU A 313 16.00 -2.03 -14.31
C LEU A 313 16.65 -3.40 -14.13
N GLN A 314 16.83 -3.82 -12.89
CA GLN A 314 17.31 -5.15 -12.55
C GLN A 314 16.61 -5.65 -11.29
N TRP A 315 16.29 -6.95 -11.24
CA TRP A 315 15.68 -7.59 -10.09
C TRP A 315 16.19 -9.02 -9.93
N GLU A 316 15.75 -9.68 -8.86
CA GLU A 316 15.93 -11.11 -8.62
C GLU A 316 14.61 -11.86 -8.81
N ALA A 317 14.71 -13.11 -9.27
CA ALA A 317 13.57 -13.99 -9.38
C ALA A 317 12.89 -14.27 -8.02
N PRO A 318 11.58 -14.61 -8.02
CA PRO A 318 10.87 -15.15 -6.88
C PRO A 318 11.59 -16.33 -6.21
N LEU A 319 11.40 -16.52 -4.89
CA LEU A 319 11.92 -17.69 -4.17
C LEU A 319 11.06 -18.95 -4.37
N SER A 320 9.83 -18.79 -4.83
CA SER A 320 8.86 -19.87 -5.02
C SER A 320 8.10 -19.67 -6.34
N GLY A 321 7.73 -20.79 -6.95
CA GLY A 321 6.99 -20.85 -8.21
C GLY A 321 7.87 -20.81 -9.45
N THR A 322 7.32 -21.30 -10.55
CA THR A 322 8.00 -21.42 -11.84
C THR A 322 7.74 -20.19 -12.70
N VAL A 323 8.71 -19.29 -12.86
CA VAL A 323 8.55 -18.08 -13.69
C VAL A 323 8.77 -18.38 -15.17
N VAL A 324 7.88 -17.86 -16.02
CA VAL A 324 8.03 -17.87 -17.49
C VAL A 324 8.31 -16.47 -18.03
N GLU A 325 7.71 -15.43 -17.45
CA GLU A 325 7.95 -14.04 -17.85
C GLU A 325 7.69 -13.06 -16.69
N TYR A 326 8.16 -11.83 -16.86
CA TYR A 326 7.96 -10.70 -15.96
C TYR A 326 7.17 -9.60 -16.66
N LEU A 327 6.23 -9.00 -15.94
CA LEU A 327 5.49 -7.81 -16.36
C LEU A 327 6.09 -6.60 -15.64
N ILE A 328 6.60 -5.63 -16.39
CA ILE A 328 7.14 -4.38 -15.86
C ILE A 328 6.05 -3.32 -15.91
N TYR A 329 5.89 -2.59 -14.81
CA TYR A 329 4.96 -1.47 -14.70
C TYR A 329 5.74 -0.18 -14.46
N ARG A 330 5.30 0.89 -15.12
CA ARG A 330 5.81 2.26 -14.97
C ARG A 330 4.64 3.18 -14.71
N ASN A 331 4.64 3.89 -13.58
CA ASN A 331 3.56 4.78 -13.17
C ASN A 331 2.17 4.09 -13.24
N ASP A 332 2.10 2.87 -12.72
CA ASP A 332 0.90 2.02 -12.65
C ASP A 332 0.29 1.62 -14.00
N GLN A 333 1.05 1.76 -15.09
CA GLN A 333 0.70 1.21 -16.40
C GLN A 333 1.71 0.11 -16.77
N GLU A 334 1.22 -0.97 -17.37
CA GLU A 334 2.09 -2.00 -17.93
C GLU A 334 2.95 -1.36 -19.04
N LEU A 335 4.27 -1.44 -18.87
CA LEU A 335 5.26 -0.89 -19.79
C LEU A 335 5.66 -1.93 -20.82
N ALA A 336 6.01 -3.14 -20.36
CA ALA A 336 6.55 -4.21 -21.19
C ALA A 336 6.52 -5.56 -20.46
N THR A 337 6.77 -6.64 -21.20
CA THR A 337 7.05 -7.96 -20.67
C THR A 337 8.42 -8.47 -21.10
N THR A 338 9.06 -9.30 -20.28
CA THR A 338 10.37 -9.89 -20.59
C THR A 338 10.58 -11.22 -19.85
N PRO A 339 11.26 -12.22 -20.44
CA PRO A 339 11.68 -13.41 -19.71
C PRO A 339 12.91 -13.15 -18.81
N ASP A 340 13.66 -12.07 -19.07
CA ASP A 340 14.89 -11.74 -18.37
C ASP A 340 14.63 -11.05 -17.03
N VAL A 341 15.61 -11.07 -16.11
CA VAL A 341 15.54 -10.38 -14.81
C VAL A 341 16.04 -8.92 -14.88
N SER A 342 16.00 -8.34 -16.08
CA SER A 342 16.40 -6.97 -16.36
C SER A 342 15.59 -6.39 -17.53
N TYR A 343 15.51 -5.07 -17.57
CA TYR A 343 14.84 -4.31 -18.63
C TYR A 343 15.50 -2.94 -18.81
N LEU A 344 15.53 -2.44 -20.04
CA LEU A 344 16.02 -1.09 -20.37
C LEU A 344 14.85 -0.23 -20.82
N ASP A 345 14.53 0.81 -20.06
CA ASP A 345 13.55 1.82 -20.47
C ASP A 345 14.25 2.99 -21.17
N GLU A 346 14.11 3.05 -22.49
CA GLU A 346 14.67 4.11 -23.34
C GLU A 346 13.71 5.30 -23.52
N ASP A 347 12.44 5.17 -23.11
CA ASP A 347 11.37 6.15 -23.34
C ASP A 347 11.16 7.04 -22.10
N VAL A 348 12.26 7.55 -21.54
CA VAL A 348 12.26 8.43 -20.36
C VAL A 348 12.63 9.87 -20.71
N VAL A 349 12.07 10.81 -19.95
CA VAL A 349 12.24 12.26 -20.20
C VAL A 349 13.02 12.90 -19.06
N THR A 350 13.94 13.81 -19.40
CA THR A 350 14.72 14.57 -18.42
C THR A 350 13.83 15.44 -17.53
N GLY A 351 14.19 15.53 -16.25
CA GLY A 351 13.40 16.21 -15.22
C GLY A 351 12.17 15.43 -14.72
N ALA A 352 11.81 14.31 -15.35
CA ALA A 352 10.71 13.47 -14.87
C ALA A 352 11.17 12.49 -13.78
N THR A 353 10.21 12.06 -12.96
CA THR A 353 10.40 10.99 -11.98
C THR A 353 9.47 9.84 -12.35
N TYR A 354 10.00 8.62 -12.35
CA TYR A 354 9.28 7.40 -12.69
C TYR A 354 9.28 6.44 -11.51
N VAL A 355 8.14 5.75 -11.31
CA VAL A 355 8.00 4.68 -10.33
C VAL A 355 7.81 3.36 -11.06
N TYR A 356 8.67 2.38 -10.75
CA TYR A 356 8.64 1.04 -11.35
C TYR A 356 8.32 -0.04 -10.34
N TRP A 357 7.60 -1.07 -10.78
CA TRP A 357 7.40 -2.33 -10.06
C TRP A 357 7.20 -3.48 -11.05
N VAL A 358 7.45 -4.73 -10.61
CA VAL A 358 7.47 -5.90 -11.49
C VAL A 358 6.62 -7.03 -10.90
N ARG A 359 5.93 -7.81 -11.74
CA ARG A 359 5.28 -9.09 -11.38
C ARG A 359 5.86 -10.23 -12.18
N ALA A 360 5.91 -11.42 -11.60
CA ALA A 360 6.20 -12.64 -12.34
C ALA A 360 4.91 -13.30 -12.83
N ARG A 361 4.98 -14.00 -13.95
CA ARG A 361 3.95 -14.89 -14.47
C ARG A 361 4.50 -16.30 -14.63
N ASN A 362 3.72 -17.31 -14.22
CA ASN A 362 4.08 -18.72 -14.43
C ASN A 362 3.47 -19.33 -15.71
N HIS A 363 3.77 -20.60 -15.95
CA HIS A 363 3.27 -21.37 -17.09
C HIS A 363 1.75 -21.62 -17.07
N LEU A 364 1.09 -21.43 -15.92
CA LEU A 364 -0.36 -21.51 -15.76
C LEU A 364 -1.05 -20.14 -15.96
N GLY A 365 -0.29 -19.08 -16.27
CA GLY A 365 -0.80 -17.72 -16.42
C GLY A 365 -1.06 -16.98 -15.10
N GLN A 366 -0.74 -17.58 -13.96
CA GLN A 366 -0.88 -16.94 -12.65
C GLN A 366 0.14 -15.81 -12.49
N LEU A 367 -0.28 -14.73 -11.86
CA LEU A 367 0.56 -13.59 -11.58
C LEU A 367 0.92 -13.54 -10.10
N SER A 368 2.19 -13.27 -9.81
CA SER A 368 2.67 -13.06 -8.44
C SER A 368 2.07 -11.79 -7.82
N ALA A 369 2.28 -11.61 -6.51
CA ALA A 369 2.26 -10.27 -5.92
C ALA A 369 3.31 -9.35 -6.59
N PRO A 370 3.14 -8.02 -6.57
CA PRO A 370 4.16 -7.10 -7.09
C PRO A 370 5.43 -7.11 -6.26
N SER A 371 6.57 -6.78 -6.89
CA SER A 371 7.79 -6.40 -6.19
C SER A 371 7.58 -5.13 -5.35
N ALA A 372 8.53 -4.81 -4.47
CA ALA A 372 8.64 -3.45 -3.96
C ALA A 372 8.86 -2.47 -5.11
N SER A 373 8.26 -1.28 -5.03
CA SER A 373 8.44 -0.24 -6.03
C SER A 373 9.76 0.52 -5.85
N VAL A 374 10.35 0.98 -6.95
CA VAL A 374 11.54 1.84 -6.96
C VAL A 374 11.22 3.14 -7.69
N SER A 375 11.69 4.27 -7.17
CA SER A 375 11.54 5.59 -7.78
C SER A 375 12.88 6.08 -8.30
N VAL A 376 12.90 6.61 -9.52
CA VAL A 376 14.10 7.16 -10.16
C VAL A 376 13.78 8.51 -10.79
N HIS A 377 14.64 9.49 -10.53
CA HIS A 377 14.56 10.82 -11.15
C HIS A 377 15.57 10.91 -12.30
N ILE A 378 15.10 11.34 -13.47
CA ILE A 378 15.97 11.58 -14.62
C ILE A 378 16.51 13.00 -14.49
N PRO A 379 17.82 13.21 -14.29
CA PRO A 379 18.36 14.54 -14.10
C PRO A 379 18.10 15.42 -15.33
N TYR A 380 17.65 16.65 -15.09
CA TYR A 380 17.58 17.66 -16.13
C TYR A 380 18.96 18.30 -16.31
N VAL A 381 19.57 18.11 -17.49
CA VAL A 381 20.78 18.83 -17.90
C VAL A 381 20.35 19.92 -18.87
N ASP A 382 20.52 21.18 -18.48
CA ASP A 382 20.31 22.32 -19.38
C ASP A 382 21.41 22.31 -20.45
N PRO A 383 21.11 21.96 -21.71
CA PRO A 383 22.12 21.78 -22.74
C PRO A 383 22.83 23.09 -23.12
N LEU A 384 22.29 24.23 -22.70
CA LEU A 384 22.88 25.54 -22.94
C LEU A 384 23.79 25.98 -21.81
N LEU A 385 23.69 25.41 -20.60
CA LEU A 385 24.44 25.87 -19.44
C LEU A 385 25.90 25.41 -19.52
N ILE A 386 26.80 26.35 -19.82
CA ILE A 386 28.23 26.06 -20.01
C ILE A 386 29.08 26.41 -18.79
N LEU A 387 28.60 27.31 -17.92
CA LEU A 387 29.22 27.64 -16.64
C LEU A 387 28.12 27.84 -15.62
N HIS A 388 28.24 27.18 -14.46
CA HIS A 388 27.44 27.45 -13.29
C HIS A 388 28.36 27.56 -12.08
N GLN A 389 28.26 28.67 -11.36
CA GLN A 389 28.98 28.87 -10.11
C GLN A 389 28.01 29.41 -9.05
N GLY A 390 27.56 28.51 -8.18
CA GLY A 390 26.78 28.81 -6.97
C GLY A 390 27.59 28.67 -5.68
N PHE A 391 28.92 28.43 -5.77
CA PHE A 391 29.87 28.46 -4.65
C PHE A 391 29.69 27.39 -3.55
N GLU A 392 28.69 26.51 -3.66
CA GLU A 392 28.36 25.50 -2.65
C GLU A 392 29.48 24.49 -2.34
N ASP A 393 30.30 24.16 -3.34
CA ASP A 393 31.37 23.16 -3.21
C ASP A 393 32.70 23.75 -2.69
N LEU A 394 32.72 25.04 -2.33
CA LEU A 394 33.92 25.74 -1.88
C LEU A 394 33.98 25.81 -0.34
N PRO A 395 35.17 25.93 0.26
CA PRO A 395 35.28 26.27 1.68
C PRO A 395 34.66 27.64 1.95
N ALA A 396 34.01 27.80 3.10
CA ALA A 396 33.48 29.09 3.55
C ALA A 396 34.63 30.07 3.87
N PHE A 397 34.42 31.37 3.61
CA PHE A 397 35.38 32.45 3.88
C PHE A 397 36.72 32.27 3.16
N SER A 398 36.68 31.77 1.92
CA SER A 398 37.86 31.53 1.09
C SER A 398 38.05 32.62 0.04
N ASP A 399 39.26 33.16 -0.01
CA ASP A 399 39.78 34.11 -1.02
C ASP A 399 40.28 33.41 -2.30
N ALA A 400 40.06 32.10 -2.43
CA ALA A 400 40.55 31.29 -3.54
C ALA A 400 39.42 30.47 -4.16
N ILE A 401 39.01 30.86 -5.38
CA ILE A 401 37.98 30.17 -6.15
C ILE A 401 38.66 29.44 -7.32
N PRO A 402 38.72 28.10 -7.33
CA PRO A 402 39.39 27.34 -8.39
C PRO A 402 38.91 27.72 -9.79
N GLY A 403 39.85 28.04 -10.69
CA GLY A 403 39.56 28.45 -12.08
C GLY A 403 39.21 29.93 -12.26
N TRP A 404 38.87 30.63 -11.18
CA TRP A 404 38.60 32.07 -11.17
C TRP A 404 39.82 32.84 -10.69
N MET A 405 39.89 34.12 -11.02
CA MET A 405 40.92 35.02 -10.53
C MET A 405 40.29 36.11 -9.67
N ILE A 406 40.86 36.33 -8.50
CA ILE A 406 40.48 37.40 -7.60
C ILE A 406 41.64 38.38 -7.53
N TYR A 407 41.40 39.64 -7.85
CA TYR A 407 42.37 40.72 -7.67
C TYR A 407 41.81 41.77 -6.72
N ASP A 408 42.47 41.95 -5.59
CA ASP A 408 42.31 43.11 -4.72
C ASP A 408 43.39 44.14 -5.15
N LEU A 409 42.94 45.21 -5.81
CA LEU A 409 43.84 46.23 -6.38
C LEU A 409 43.84 47.55 -5.60
N ASP A 410 42.91 47.74 -4.68
CA ASP A 410 42.99 48.86 -3.72
C ASP A 410 43.87 48.47 -2.52
N ASN A 411 43.94 47.17 -2.19
CA ASN A 411 44.65 46.59 -1.06
C ASN A 411 44.35 47.36 0.24
N SER A 412 43.13 47.86 0.38
CA SER A 412 42.66 48.62 1.52
C SER A 412 42.05 47.68 2.55
N PRO A 413 42.34 47.88 3.85
CA PRO A 413 41.55 47.29 4.92
C PRO A 413 40.05 47.61 4.74
N THR A 414 39.18 46.69 5.17
CA THR A 414 37.73 46.77 4.99
C THR A 414 37.00 47.17 6.28
N TRP A 415 35.73 47.57 6.17
CA TRP A 415 34.90 47.86 7.35
C TRP A 415 34.63 46.59 8.17
N THR A 416 34.82 46.67 9.49
CA THR A 416 34.36 45.62 10.42
C THR A 416 32.89 45.79 10.74
N TRP A 417 32.19 44.67 10.97
CA TRP A 417 30.76 44.67 11.25
C TRP A 417 30.55 44.67 12.77
N ALA A 418 29.78 45.62 13.29
CA ALA A 418 29.66 45.84 14.74
C ALA A 418 29.10 44.63 15.50
N ASP A 419 28.15 43.91 14.89
CA ASP A 419 27.37 42.86 15.53
C ASP A 419 27.69 41.44 15.03
N VAL A 420 28.61 41.30 14.07
CA VAL A 420 28.91 40.02 13.41
C VAL A 420 30.41 39.89 13.15
N ASP A 421 31.00 38.80 13.65
CA ASP A 421 32.38 38.42 13.38
C ASP A 421 32.45 37.31 12.32
N PHE A 422 33.42 37.41 11.42
CA PHE A 422 33.71 36.43 10.39
C PHE A 422 35.18 36.48 9.97
N PRO A 423 35.77 35.37 9.49
CA PRO A 423 37.16 35.35 9.02
C PRO A 423 37.43 36.41 7.94
N HIS A 424 38.60 37.04 7.98
CA HIS A 424 39.03 38.14 7.10
C HIS A 424 38.32 39.49 7.30
N SER A 425 37.37 39.61 8.23
CA SER A 425 36.75 40.90 8.57
C SER A 425 37.80 41.93 9.01
N GLY A 426 37.79 43.10 8.36
CA GLY A 426 38.73 44.19 8.64
C GLY A 426 40.11 44.06 7.98
N GLU A 427 40.42 42.92 7.36
CA GLU A 427 41.64 42.74 6.56
C GLU A 427 41.45 43.36 5.17
N ALA A 428 42.56 43.59 4.44
CA ALA A 428 42.48 43.88 3.01
C ALA A 428 42.09 42.60 2.29
N CYS A 429 40.93 42.62 1.64
CA CYS A 429 40.34 41.45 0.99
C CYS A 429 39.43 41.90 -0.15
N GLY A 430 39.58 41.27 -1.30
CA GLY A 430 38.65 41.43 -2.41
C GLY A 430 37.45 40.50 -2.29
N TRP A 431 37.13 39.78 -3.37
CA TRP A 431 36.06 38.80 -3.33
C TRP A 431 36.45 37.56 -2.53
N MET A 432 35.55 37.08 -1.67
CA MET A 432 35.69 35.78 -1.00
C MET A 432 34.35 35.07 -0.88
N THR A 433 34.36 33.75 -0.67
CA THR A 433 33.14 33.01 -0.32
C THR A 433 32.63 33.44 1.05
N PHE A 434 31.31 33.47 1.22
CA PHE A 434 30.66 33.92 2.44
C PHE A 434 29.50 33.01 2.77
N ALA A 435 29.56 32.40 3.95
CA ALA A 435 28.50 31.58 4.49
C ALA A 435 27.89 32.33 5.68
N SER A 436 26.82 33.09 5.44
CA SER A 436 26.22 33.97 6.47
C SER A 436 25.76 33.19 7.71
N ALA A 437 25.32 31.95 7.55
CA ALA A 437 24.96 31.07 8.66
C ALA A 437 26.15 30.59 9.52
N LEU A 438 27.39 30.81 9.09
CA LEU A 438 28.63 30.42 9.79
C LEU A 438 29.38 31.60 10.42
N THR A 439 28.82 32.82 10.37
CA THR A 439 29.35 33.97 11.11
C THR A 439 29.08 33.83 12.62
N THR A 440 29.68 34.68 13.45
CA THR A 440 29.48 34.69 14.91
C THR A 440 28.95 36.04 15.40
N PRO A 441 27.68 36.12 15.87
CA PRO A 441 26.63 35.09 15.76
C PRO A 441 26.21 34.84 14.30
N PRO A 442 25.51 33.73 14.00
CA PRO A 442 25.00 33.45 12.65
C PRO A 442 24.11 34.57 12.10
N LEU A 443 24.41 35.03 10.90
CA LEU A 443 23.71 36.11 10.23
C LEU A 443 22.59 35.55 9.34
N HIS A 444 21.34 35.68 9.79
CA HIS A 444 20.17 35.20 9.06
C HIS A 444 19.47 36.25 8.19
N SER A 445 19.76 37.54 8.40
CA SER A 445 19.13 38.64 7.66
C SER A 445 19.62 38.77 6.21
N ILE A 446 20.73 38.10 5.88
CA ILE A 446 21.33 38.08 4.54
C ILE A 446 21.59 36.62 4.15
N PRO A 447 20.54 35.85 3.78
CA PRO A 447 20.72 34.50 3.26
C PRO A 447 21.32 34.53 1.85
N ALA A 448 22.04 33.46 1.48
CA ALA A 448 22.46 33.23 0.09
C ALA A 448 21.24 33.18 -0.84
N HIS A 449 21.42 33.52 -2.12
CA HIS A 449 20.32 33.46 -3.08
C HIS A 449 19.99 31.99 -3.39
N GLY A 450 21.01 31.22 -3.72
CA GLY A 450 20.97 29.76 -3.87
C GLY A 450 21.74 29.09 -2.74
N GLY A 451 21.31 27.90 -2.33
CA GLY A 451 22.10 27.06 -1.41
C GLY A 451 22.44 27.72 -0.07
N ARG A 452 23.72 27.63 0.33
CA ARG A 452 24.25 27.98 1.65
C ARG A 452 25.39 28.99 1.60
N GLN A 453 25.95 29.27 0.42
CA GLN A 453 27.12 30.13 0.25
C GLN A 453 26.91 31.14 -0.87
N MET A 454 27.59 32.28 -0.78
CA MET A 454 27.61 33.32 -1.82
C MET A 454 29.02 33.92 -1.87
N LEU A 455 29.29 34.87 -2.76
CA LEU A 455 30.48 35.72 -2.65
C LEU A 455 30.16 37.03 -1.95
N ILE A 456 31.14 37.56 -1.22
CA ILE A 456 31.16 38.89 -0.62
C ILE A 456 32.39 39.67 -1.11
N SER A 457 32.21 40.97 -1.35
CA SER A 457 33.28 41.98 -1.40
C SER A 457 32.96 43.00 -0.31
N PRO A 458 33.64 42.96 0.85
CA PRO A 458 33.47 43.96 1.89
C PRO A 458 34.01 45.33 1.43
N ASP A 459 33.35 46.42 1.82
CA ASP A 459 33.72 47.76 1.35
C ASP A 459 35.00 48.27 2.04
N ALA A 460 35.85 48.94 1.28
CA ALA A 460 37.16 49.45 1.69
C ALA A 460 37.06 50.68 2.60
N LEU A 461 37.90 50.73 3.64
CA LEU A 461 38.09 51.91 4.48
C LEU A 461 38.71 53.10 3.72
N ASN A 462 39.48 52.86 2.66
CA ASN A 462 40.06 53.88 1.79
C ASN A 462 39.46 53.75 0.37
N PRO A 463 38.22 54.23 0.18
CA PRO A 463 37.50 54.05 -1.07
C PRO A 463 38.10 54.82 -2.25
N PRO A 464 37.72 54.48 -3.50
CA PRO A 464 36.76 53.43 -3.86
C PRO A 464 37.36 52.02 -3.85
N ASP A 465 36.50 51.02 -3.74
CA ASP A 465 36.83 49.61 -3.98
C ASP A 465 37.43 49.43 -5.38
N ASN A 466 38.34 48.46 -5.49
CA ASN A 466 38.88 47.99 -6.75
C ASN A 466 39.09 46.48 -6.73
N ASN A 467 38.01 45.75 -6.47
CA ASN A 467 38.02 44.30 -6.26
C ASN A 467 37.43 43.56 -7.46
N TRP A 468 38.25 42.77 -8.14
CA TRP A 468 37.90 42.05 -9.36
C TRP A 468 37.71 40.57 -9.10
N LEU A 469 36.59 40.02 -9.58
CA LEU A 469 36.37 38.61 -9.80
C LEU A 469 36.34 38.36 -11.30
N ILE A 470 37.28 37.57 -11.83
CA ILE A 470 37.39 37.27 -13.25
C ILE A 470 37.14 35.77 -13.48
N SER A 471 36.25 35.46 -14.42
CA SER A 471 35.88 34.10 -14.78
C SER A 471 37.07 33.28 -15.33
N PRO A 472 36.95 31.94 -15.36
CA PRO A 472 37.71 31.10 -16.26
C PRO A 472 37.56 31.55 -17.73
N LEU A 473 38.35 30.99 -18.64
CA LEU A 473 38.23 31.29 -20.06
C LEU A 473 37.03 30.52 -20.63
N ILE A 474 36.13 31.24 -21.30
CA ILE A 474 34.85 30.71 -21.77
C ILE A 474 34.80 30.85 -23.28
N HIS A 475 34.66 29.75 -24.02
CA HIS A 475 34.31 29.78 -25.44
C HIS A 475 32.80 29.86 -25.60
N LEU A 476 32.32 30.87 -26.31
CA LEU A 476 30.91 31.06 -26.61
C LEU A 476 30.56 30.42 -27.95
N GLY A 477 29.50 29.62 -27.97
CA GLY A 477 28.84 29.18 -29.19
C GLY A 477 27.76 30.19 -29.60
N THR A 478 26.55 29.76 -29.93
CA THR A 478 25.44 30.64 -30.34
C THR A 478 24.53 31.05 -29.18
N GLU A 479 23.81 32.17 -29.35
CA GLU A 479 22.87 32.75 -28.38
C GLU A 479 23.44 32.94 -26.95
N PRO A 480 24.69 33.43 -26.80
CA PRO A 480 25.34 33.46 -25.50
C PRO A 480 24.75 34.54 -24.58
N ASN A 481 24.54 34.20 -23.31
CA ASN A 481 24.18 35.16 -22.26
C ASN A 481 24.83 34.80 -20.93
N VAL A 482 25.02 35.82 -20.09
CA VAL A 482 25.42 35.67 -18.69
C VAL A 482 24.31 36.19 -17.79
N SER A 483 24.04 35.48 -16.69
CA SER A 483 23.16 35.93 -15.62
C SER A 483 23.76 35.66 -14.26
N PHE A 484 23.44 36.50 -13.28
CA PHE A 484 23.86 36.34 -11.89
C PHE A 484 22.89 37.10 -10.97
N TRP A 485 22.98 36.85 -9.67
CA TRP A 485 22.27 37.60 -8.65
C TRP A 485 23.24 38.44 -7.85
N ALA A 486 22.87 39.68 -7.52
CA ALA A 486 23.65 40.55 -6.65
C ALA A 486 22.75 41.30 -5.67
N ARG A 487 23.31 41.67 -4.51
CA ARG A 487 22.67 42.56 -3.54
C ARG A 487 23.70 43.33 -2.71
N SER A 488 23.31 44.49 -2.19
CA SER A 488 24.01 45.14 -1.08
C SER A 488 23.66 44.50 0.25
N ALA A 489 24.56 44.62 1.23
CA ALA A 489 24.28 44.24 2.61
C ALA A 489 23.10 45.03 3.18
N THR A 490 23.17 46.36 3.06
CA THR A 490 22.15 47.33 3.46
C THR A 490 22.14 48.50 2.48
N ALA A 491 21.12 49.35 2.56
CA ALA A 491 21.07 50.65 1.88
C ALA A 491 21.38 51.83 2.81
N ASP A 492 21.54 51.59 4.13
CA ASP A 492 21.66 52.64 5.15
C ASP A 492 22.91 53.52 4.98
N TYR A 493 23.96 52.98 4.36
CA TYR A 493 25.22 53.68 4.09
C TYR A 493 25.33 54.13 2.62
N GLY A 494 24.36 53.76 1.78
CA GLY A 494 24.47 53.83 0.33
C GLY A 494 24.38 52.45 -0.30
N LEU A 495 24.13 52.42 -1.60
CA LEU A 495 24.10 51.16 -2.37
C LEU A 495 25.50 50.83 -2.88
N GLU A 496 25.79 49.54 -2.92
CA GLU A 496 27.02 48.99 -3.48
C GLU A 496 27.07 49.22 -4.98
N ARG A 497 28.29 49.36 -5.52
CA ARG A 497 28.51 49.66 -6.94
C ARG A 497 29.27 48.55 -7.62
N LEU A 498 28.71 48.04 -8.70
CA LEU A 498 29.28 46.93 -9.46
C LEU A 498 29.46 47.31 -10.94
N LYS A 499 30.60 46.95 -11.52
CA LYS A 499 30.78 46.88 -12.97
C LYS A 499 30.81 45.41 -13.40
N VAL A 500 30.14 45.13 -14.51
CA VAL A 500 30.18 43.83 -15.17
C VAL A 500 30.87 44.05 -16.50
N LEU A 501 31.97 43.33 -16.72
CA LEU A 501 32.86 43.58 -17.84
C LEU A 501 33.19 42.30 -18.59
N VAL A 502 33.69 42.45 -19.81
CA VAL A 502 34.13 41.36 -20.67
C VAL A 502 35.44 41.73 -21.37
N SER A 503 36.31 40.74 -21.55
CA SER A 503 37.53 40.82 -22.34
C SER A 503 37.59 39.67 -23.36
N GLU A 504 38.38 39.83 -24.42
CA GLU A 504 38.68 38.77 -25.40
C GLU A 504 39.73 37.77 -24.85
N GLY A 505 39.48 37.27 -23.65
CA GLY A 505 40.28 36.24 -22.99
C GLY A 505 41.40 36.75 -22.09
N SER A 506 41.66 38.05 -22.08
CA SER A 506 42.67 38.70 -21.24
C SER A 506 42.29 38.70 -19.77
N THR A 507 43.31 38.70 -18.91
CA THR A 507 43.17 38.85 -17.46
C THR A 507 43.62 40.23 -16.98
N ASP A 508 44.16 41.08 -17.85
CA ASP A 508 44.58 42.43 -17.48
C ASP A 508 43.34 43.34 -17.35
N PRO A 509 43.08 43.98 -16.19
CA PRO A 509 41.97 44.91 -16.00
C PRO A 509 41.80 45.98 -17.08
N GLN A 510 42.89 46.38 -17.76
CA GLN A 510 42.84 47.41 -18.82
C GLN A 510 42.17 46.92 -20.11
N ASP A 511 42.11 45.61 -20.32
CA ASP A 511 41.54 45.00 -21.53
C ASP A 511 40.03 44.72 -21.41
N PHE A 512 39.42 45.01 -20.25
CA PHE A 512 38.01 44.78 -19.99
C PHE A 512 37.15 45.96 -20.44
N THR A 513 36.01 45.63 -21.06
CA THR A 513 34.98 46.59 -21.48
C THR A 513 33.66 46.31 -20.76
N ALA A 514 32.94 47.35 -20.35
CA ALA A 514 31.70 47.18 -19.60
C ALA A 514 30.56 46.63 -20.49
N LEU A 515 29.76 45.71 -19.94
CA LEU A 515 28.57 45.15 -20.59
C LEU A 515 27.33 46.07 -20.47
N HIS A 516 27.49 47.24 -19.87
CA HIS A 516 26.45 48.25 -19.69
C HIS A 516 27.03 49.65 -19.89
N SER A 517 26.16 50.62 -20.18
CA SER A 517 26.56 52.00 -20.52
C SER A 517 26.69 52.92 -19.31
N LEU A 518 26.35 52.45 -18.11
CA LEU A 518 26.43 53.23 -16.89
C LEU A 518 27.88 53.23 -16.37
N PRO A 519 28.30 54.27 -15.61
CA PRO A 519 29.62 54.26 -15.01
C PRO A 519 29.79 53.10 -14.02
N TRP A 520 28.70 52.66 -13.37
CA TRP A 520 28.56 51.45 -12.55
C TRP A 520 27.06 51.16 -12.37
N LEU A 521 26.73 49.99 -11.83
CA LEU A 521 25.38 49.63 -11.40
C LEU A 521 25.24 49.93 -9.91
N ASP A 522 24.19 50.62 -9.50
CA ASP A 522 23.80 50.71 -8.09
C ASP A 522 22.99 49.46 -7.72
N ILE A 523 23.54 48.61 -6.86
CA ILE A 523 22.97 47.30 -6.52
C ILE A 523 21.99 47.45 -5.35
N PRO A 524 20.73 47.01 -5.45
CA PRO A 524 19.78 47.11 -4.34
C PRO A 524 20.13 46.21 -3.14
N ALA A 525 19.59 46.52 -1.95
CA ALA A 525 19.72 45.67 -0.76
C ALA A 525 18.87 44.37 -0.82
N SER A 526 18.09 44.18 -1.88
CA SER A 526 17.38 42.93 -2.20
C SER A 526 18.11 42.19 -3.32
N TRP A 527 18.16 40.85 -3.24
CA TRP A 527 18.65 40.01 -4.34
C TRP A 527 17.98 40.40 -5.66
N THR A 528 18.79 40.87 -6.59
CA THR A 528 18.35 41.35 -7.90
C THR A 528 19.10 40.58 -8.98
N ARG A 529 18.35 40.05 -9.95
CA ARG A 529 18.93 39.32 -11.08
C ARG A 529 19.40 40.29 -12.16
N TYR A 530 20.62 40.10 -12.62
CA TYR A 530 21.19 40.79 -13.77
C TYR A 530 21.42 39.78 -14.89
N GLN A 531 21.21 40.23 -16.13
CA GLN A 531 21.42 39.41 -17.31
C GLN A 531 21.90 40.27 -18.47
N TYR A 532 22.92 39.79 -19.18
CA TYR A 532 23.51 40.47 -20.34
C TYR A 532 23.58 39.53 -21.53
N ASP A 533 23.22 40.06 -22.69
CA ASP A 533 23.46 39.44 -23.97
C ASP A 533 24.95 39.54 -24.32
N LEU A 534 25.53 38.42 -24.74
CA LEU A 534 26.94 38.33 -25.14
C LEU A 534 27.09 38.09 -26.65
N SER A 535 26.02 38.25 -27.43
CA SER A 535 26.00 37.95 -28.87
C SER A 535 27.07 38.69 -29.68
N ALA A 536 27.59 39.83 -29.19
CA ALA A 536 28.72 40.53 -29.81
C ALA A 536 30.03 39.70 -29.81
N TRP A 537 30.16 38.74 -28.90
CA TRP A 537 31.30 37.82 -28.77
C TRP A 537 30.96 36.39 -29.18
N GLN A 538 29.88 36.18 -29.93
CA GLN A 538 29.48 34.86 -30.43
C GLN A 538 30.61 34.18 -31.19
N GLY A 539 30.90 32.90 -30.88
CA GLY A 539 32.01 32.15 -31.50
C GLY A 539 33.40 32.52 -30.98
N GLN A 540 33.52 33.47 -30.05
CA GLN A 540 34.78 33.92 -29.49
C GLN A 540 35.03 33.31 -28.12
N THR A 541 36.28 33.43 -27.68
CA THR A 541 36.71 33.00 -26.36
C THR A 541 36.96 34.23 -25.49
N ILE A 542 36.22 34.35 -24.39
CA ILE A 542 36.15 35.55 -23.55
C ILE A 542 36.44 35.25 -22.07
N ARG A 543 36.59 36.31 -21.28
CA ARG A 543 36.39 36.27 -19.82
C ARG A 543 35.38 37.33 -19.42
N ILE A 544 34.62 37.04 -18.39
CA ILE A 544 33.66 37.96 -17.77
C ILE A 544 34.21 38.34 -16.40
N ALA A 545 34.09 39.61 -16.04
CA ALA A 545 34.53 40.13 -14.75
C ALA A 545 33.43 40.87 -14.01
N TRP A 546 33.47 40.76 -12.69
CA TRP A 546 32.66 41.50 -11.73
C TRP A 546 33.61 42.34 -10.89
N GLN A 547 33.57 43.66 -11.08
CA GLN A 547 34.42 44.61 -10.36
C GLN A 547 33.57 45.38 -9.34
N ALA A 548 33.82 45.17 -8.05
CA ALA A 548 33.29 46.05 -7.01
C ALA A 548 34.04 47.38 -7.05
N VAL A 549 33.26 48.48 -7.07
CA VAL A 549 33.73 49.87 -7.15
C VAL A 549 32.96 50.78 -6.20
N SER A 550 32.53 50.19 -5.07
CA SER A 550 31.84 50.86 -3.98
C SER A 550 32.70 51.96 -3.36
N LEU A 551 32.07 52.89 -2.64
CA LEU A 551 32.73 54.13 -2.20
C LEU A 551 32.57 54.41 -0.71
N ASP A 552 31.42 54.14 -0.12
CA ASP A 552 31.24 54.24 1.33
C ASP A 552 29.94 53.51 1.61
N ALA A 553 30.02 52.18 1.62
CA ALA A 553 28.90 51.27 1.77
C ALA A 553 29.25 50.23 2.84
N LEU A 554 28.89 48.95 2.68
CA LEU A 554 29.16 47.94 3.71
C LEU A 554 29.72 46.63 3.14
N ALA A 555 29.00 46.01 2.20
CA ALA A 555 29.48 44.88 1.42
C ALA A 555 28.56 44.58 0.25
N LEU A 556 29.17 44.18 -0.87
CA LEU A 556 28.50 43.68 -2.06
C LEU A 556 28.48 42.14 -2.06
N PHE A 557 27.33 41.56 -2.40
CA PHE A 557 27.16 40.13 -2.55
C PHE A 557 26.86 39.72 -3.98
N LEU A 558 27.37 38.54 -4.38
CA LEU A 558 27.18 37.95 -5.70
C LEU A 558 26.88 36.45 -5.55
N ASP A 559 25.93 35.93 -6.34
CA ASP A 559 25.54 34.51 -6.28
C ASP A 559 24.99 34.01 -7.63
N ASP A 560 24.90 32.69 -7.79
CA ASP A 560 24.23 32.01 -8.90
C ASP A 560 24.71 32.47 -10.31
N ILE A 561 26.03 32.57 -10.51
CA ILE A 561 26.60 32.98 -11.80
C ILE A 561 26.39 31.87 -12.82
N LYS A 562 25.72 32.19 -13.93
CA LYS A 562 25.38 31.26 -15.01
C LYS A 562 25.76 31.87 -16.34
N VAL A 563 26.49 31.11 -17.16
CA VAL A 563 26.70 31.43 -18.58
C VAL A 563 26.03 30.35 -19.41
N ARG A 564 25.18 30.77 -20.35
CA ARG A 564 24.52 29.89 -21.29
C ARG A 564 24.97 30.19 -22.70
N SER A 565 25.26 29.16 -23.49
CA SER A 565 25.54 29.27 -24.92
C SER A 565 25.47 27.89 -25.58
N GLN A 566 24.76 27.79 -26.71
CA GLN A 566 24.66 26.56 -27.48
C GLN A 566 26.03 26.23 -28.10
N GLY A 567 26.64 25.12 -27.68
CA GLY A 567 27.96 24.66 -28.17
C GLY A 567 29.17 25.41 -27.58
N GLY A 568 28.95 26.24 -26.56
CA GLY A 568 30.04 26.84 -25.79
C GLY A 568 30.68 25.85 -24.80
N TRP A 569 31.82 26.23 -24.22
CA TRP A 569 32.57 25.40 -23.25
C TRP A 569 33.54 26.26 -22.42
N VAL A 570 34.04 25.74 -21.30
CA VAL A 570 34.99 26.43 -20.42
C VAL A 570 36.34 25.71 -20.42
N THR A 571 37.46 26.44 -20.56
CA THR A 571 38.78 25.79 -20.41
C THR A 571 38.98 25.39 -18.94
N GLY A 572 39.22 24.11 -18.67
CA GLY A 572 39.49 23.61 -17.33
C GLY A 572 38.47 22.60 -16.80
N ASP A 573 37.48 22.18 -17.60
CA ASP A 573 36.50 21.15 -17.23
C ASP A 573 37.07 19.71 -17.25
N ASN A 574 38.30 19.54 -16.75
CA ASN A 574 38.71 18.30 -16.10
C ASN A 574 38.53 18.53 -14.60
N THR A 575 37.29 18.40 -14.14
CA THR A 575 36.89 18.41 -12.73
C THR A 575 37.58 17.27 -11.96
N HIS A 576 38.82 17.51 -11.49
CA HIS A 576 39.47 16.90 -10.33
C HIS A 576 40.90 17.45 -10.17
N ASN A 577 41.06 18.68 -9.70
CA ASN A 577 42.31 19.05 -9.07
C ASN A 577 42.06 20.00 -7.88
N PRO A 578 42.37 19.59 -6.63
CA PRO A 578 42.32 20.51 -5.50
C PRO A 578 43.27 21.69 -5.74
N ALA A 579 42.94 22.84 -5.13
CA ALA A 579 43.73 24.05 -5.20
C ALA A 579 45.23 23.75 -5.00
N PRO A 580 46.14 24.36 -5.78
CA PRO A 580 47.56 24.09 -5.63
C PRO A 580 48.03 24.55 -4.26
N ILE A 581 48.46 23.61 -3.42
CA ILE A 581 49.03 23.84 -2.07
C ILE A 581 50.25 24.78 -2.12
N LEU A 582 50.86 24.97 -3.31
CA LEU A 582 52.00 25.83 -3.58
C LEU A 582 51.56 27.19 -4.13
N HIS A 583 51.71 28.24 -3.32
CA HIS A 583 51.58 29.63 -3.75
C HIS A 583 52.95 30.15 -4.21
N LEU A 584 53.04 30.54 -5.48
CA LEU A 584 54.24 31.05 -6.13
C LEU A 584 53.89 32.36 -6.85
N THR A 585 54.23 33.51 -6.26
CA THR A 585 53.73 34.82 -6.72
C THR A 585 54.84 35.89 -6.69
N PRO A 586 54.78 36.92 -7.56
CA PRO A 586 54.16 36.87 -8.87
C PRO A 586 54.86 35.82 -9.75
N ASN A 587 54.10 35.23 -10.68
CA ASN A 587 54.64 34.29 -11.65
C ASN A 587 53.89 34.46 -12.98
N PRO A 588 54.49 35.10 -14.01
CA PRO A 588 55.90 35.47 -14.12
C PRO A 588 56.37 36.58 -13.16
N SER A 589 57.61 36.51 -12.69
CA SER A 589 58.25 37.48 -11.79
C SER A 589 59.28 38.34 -12.52
N LYS A 590 59.37 39.63 -12.16
CA LYS A 590 60.43 40.55 -12.63
C LYS A 590 61.74 40.45 -11.82
N GLY A 591 61.93 39.39 -11.05
CA GLY A 591 63.12 39.12 -10.25
C GLY A 591 62.88 38.98 -8.74
N ASN A 592 61.76 39.50 -8.23
CA ASN A 592 61.29 39.28 -6.85
C ASN A 592 60.06 38.37 -6.87
N PHE A 593 60.06 37.33 -6.04
CA PHE A 593 58.97 36.37 -5.92
C PHE A 593 58.88 35.81 -4.51
N TRP A 594 57.72 35.27 -4.17
CA TRP A 594 57.39 34.67 -2.89
C TRP A 594 56.92 33.24 -3.09
N ILE A 595 57.30 32.38 -2.15
CA ILE A 595 56.83 31.00 -2.07
C ILE A 595 56.22 30.77 -0.70
N ASN A 596 54.98 30.28 -0.67
CA ASN A 596 54.25 29.93 0.54
C ASN A 596 53.50 28.60 0.34
N MET A 597 53.39 27.80 1.41
CA MET A 597 52.70 26.51 1.48
C MET A 597 51.74 26.49 2.70
N GLY A 598 51.11 27.62 3.01
CA GLY A 598 50.29 27.82 4.21
C GLY A 598 51.11 28.03 5.50
N LYS A 599 50.48 27.89 6.67
CA LYS A 599 51.10 28.19 7.98
C LYS A 599 52.12 27.15 8.46
N ALA A 600 52.21 25.97 7.84
CA ALA A 600 53.07 24.88 8.30
C ALA A 600 54.47 24.90 7.64
N PRO A 601 55.54 24.56 8.37
CA PRO A 601 56.89 24.55 7.82
C PRO A 601 57.04 23.59 6.63
N PHE A 602 57.78 24.00 5.59
CA PHE A 602 58.07 23.19 4.41
C PHE A 602 59.56 23.24 4.03
N GLY A 603 60.01 22.28 3.24
CA GLY A 603 61.29 22.30 2.54
C GLY A 603 61.14 22.87 1.13
N LEU A 604 62.14 23.58 0.64
CA LEU A 604 62.18 24.20 -0.69
C LEU A 604 63.46 23.80 -1.42
N GLU A 605 63.33 23.50 -2.70
CA GLU A 605 64.41 23.30 -3.66
C GLU A 605 64.06 24.07 -4.95
N ILE A 606 65.01 24.81 -5.51
CA ILE A 606 64.86 25.55 -6.77
C ILE A 606 65.92 25.06 -7.74
N TYR A 607 65.54 24.76 -8.98
CA TYR A 607 66.42 24.25 -10.02
C TYR A 607 66.32 25.10 -11.29
N ASP A 608 67.40 25.16 -12.08
CA ASP A 608 67.29 25.60 -13.48
C ASP A 608 66.71 24.47 -14.37
N LEU A 609 66.35 24.80 -15.62
CA LEU A 609 65.82 23.83 -16.59
C LEU A 609 66.78 22.66 -16.91
N ARG A 610 68.07 22.76 -16.56
CA ARG A 610 69.04 21.67 -16.75
C ARG A 610 69.10 20.75 -15.53
N GLY A 611 68.24 20.97 -14.54
CA GLY A 611 68.17 20.16 -13.32
C GLY A 611 69.25 20.51 -12.28
N ARG A 612 69.99 21.62 -12.45
CA ARG A 612 70.98 22.06 -11.46
C ARG A 612 70.27 22.80 -10.32
N LEU A 613 70.52 22.37 -9.09
CA LEU A 613 69.99 22.98 -7.87
C LEU A 613 70.60 24.37 -7.66
N LEU A 614 69.76 25.38 -7.56
CA LEU A 614 70.11 26.79 -7.33
C LEU A 614 69.89 27.23 -5.90
N HIS A 615 68.87 26.69 -5.22
CA HIS A 615 68.56 27.04 -3.83
C HIS A 615 67.95 25.86 -3.08
N ARG A 616 68.20 25.77 -1.77
CA ARG A 616 67.60 24.79 -0.87
C ARG A 616 67.38 25.39 0.51
N ALA A 617 66.18 25.22 1.06
CA ALA A 617 65.82 25.58 2.42
C ALA A 617 64.97 24.47 3.07
N LYS A 618 64.93 24.40 4.41
CA LYS A 618 64.13 23.43 5.17
C LYS A 618 63.49 24.10 6.38
N GLY A 619 62.26 23.69 6.69
CA GLY A 619 61.53 24.18 7.87
C GLY A 619 61.14 25.66 7.77
N ILE A 620 61.01 26.19 6.56
CA ILE A 620 60.60 27.57 6.33
C ILE A 620 59.07 27.66 6.24
N THR A 621 58.50 28.78 6.66
CA THR A 621 57.05 29.05 6.51
C THR A 621 56.75 29.98 5.34
N HIS A 622 57.75 30.72 4.86
CA HIS A 622 57.70 31.51 3.63
C HIS A 622 59.12 31.64 3.04
N PHE A 623 59.21 31.98 1.76
CA PHE A 623 60.48 32.29 1.09
C PHE A 623 60.34 33.51 0.20
N GLU A 624 61.33 34.40 0.21
CA GLU A 624 61.43 35.53 -0.70
C GLU A 624 62.68 35.38 -1.58
N GLY A 625 62.44 35.33 -2.90
CA GLY A 625 63.44 35.04 -3.92
C GLY A 625 64.24 36.24 -4.43
N SER A 626 64.00 37.45 -3.90
CA SER A 626 64.69 38.69 -4.31
C SER A 626 66.22 38.57 -4.20
N SER A 627 66.70 37.80 -3.24
CA SER A 627 68.13 37.54 -3.00
C SER A 627 68.82 36.62 -4.02
N LEU A 628 68.07 35.81 -4.78
CA LEU A 628 68.63 34.78 -5.68
C LEU A 628 69.18 35.33 -7.01
N ARG A 629 68.79 36.56 -7.39
CA ARG A 629 69.24 37.24 -8.62
C ARG A 629 69.15 36.35 -9.88
N LEU A 630 68.08 35.58 -10.03
CA LEU A 630 67.83 34.70 -11.18
C LEU A 630 67.78 35.48 -12.51
N ALA A 631 68.29 34.91 -13.60
CA ALA A 631 68.20 35.50 -14.94
C ALA A 631 66.82 35.28 -15.55
N SER A 632 66.48 35.97 -16.65
CA SER A 632 65.25 35.68 -17.40
C SER A 632 65.26 34.23 -17.88
N GLY A 633 64.20 33.48 -17.57
CA GLY A 633 64.17 32.04 -17.82
C GLY A 633 63.14 31.30 -16.97
N VAL A 634 63.09 29.99 -17.14
CA VAL A 634 62.19 29.10 -16.39
C VAL A 634 63.01 28.34 -15.35
N TYR A 635 62.43 28.19 -14.17
CA TYR A 635 62.99 27.49 -13.03
C TYR A 635 61.97 26.48 -12.49
N LEU A 636 62.46 25.35 -12.01
CA LEU A 636 61.64 24.31 -11.39
C LEU A 636 61.71 24.46 -9.87
N ILE A 637 60.56 24.52 -9.23
CA ILE A 637 60.40 24.60 -7.78
C ILE A 637 59.94 23.23 -7.30
N ARG A 638 60.54 22.74 -6.23
CA ARG A 638 60.07 21.58 -5.49
C ARG A 638 59.95 21.94 -4.02
N THR A 639 58.76 21.75 -3.46
CA THR A 639 58.52 21.91 -2.02
C THR A 639 58.19 20.57 -1.38
N LEU A 640 58.51 20.39 -0.10
CA LEU A 640 58.26 19.17 0.67
C LEU A 640 57.59 19.54 1.99
N GLN A 641 56.35 19.11 2.20
CA GLN A 641 55.59 19.35 3.43
C GLN A 641 54.94 18.02 3.87
N ASN A 642 55.10 17.63 5.12
CA ASN A 642 54.56 16.38 5.68
C ASN A 642 54.85 15.12 4.83
N GLY A 643 56.06 15.04 4.24
CA GLY A 643 56.49 13.92 3.40
C GLY A 643 55.94 13.91 1.97
N LYS A 644 55.09 14.88 1.58
CA LYS A 644 54.59 15.04 0.21
C LYS A 644 55.37 16.13 -0.54
N ALA A 645 55.76 15.82 -1.78
CA ALA A 645 56.47 16.74 -2.65
C ALA A 645 55.49 17.45 -3.61
N HIS A 646 55.56 18.78 -3.68
CA HIS A 646 54.83 19.60 -4.64
C HIS A 646 55.82 20.24 -5.61
N HIS A 647 55.40 20.45 -6.84
CA HIS A 647 56.25 21.01 -7.88
C HIS A 647 55.59 22.24 -8.49
N GLY A 648 56.39 23.27 -8.78
CA GLY A 648 55.95 24.51 -9.41
C GLY A 648 56.92 24.95 -10.49
N ARG A 649 56.45 25.77 -11.42
CA ARG A 649 57.27 26.37 -12.46
C ARG A 649 57.35 27.87 -12.21
N LEU A 650 58.54 28.39 -11.94
CA LEU A 650 58.78 29.83 -11.81
C LEU A 650 59.30 30.39 -13.13
N VAL A 651 58.69 31.44 -13.63
CA VAL A 651 59.13 32.18 -14.82
C VAL A 651 59.68 33.52 -14.37
N ILE A 652 60.92 33.83 -14.71
CA ILE A 652 61.55 35.14 -14.50
C ILE A 652 61.59 35.88 -15.84
N ILE A 653 61.08 37.11 -15.85
CA ILE A 653 61.11 38.02 -17.01
C ILE A 653 61.67 39.36 -16.52
N LYS A 654 62.98 39.54 -16.65
CA LYS A 654 63.67 40.81 -16.39
C LYS A 654 63.74 41.68 -17.63
#